data_AF-A0A7C5YLS3-F1
#
_entry.id   AF-A0A7C5YLS3-F1
#
_cell.length_a   1.000
_cell.length_b   1.000
_cell.length_c   1.000
_cell.angle_alpha   90.00
_cell.angle_beta   90.00
_cell.angle_gamma   90.00
#
_symmetry.space_group_name_H-M   'P 1'
#
loop_
_entity.id
_entity.type
_entity.pdbx_description
1 polymer ?
#
loop_
_entity_poly.entity_id
_entity_poly.type
_entity_poly.pdbx_seq_one_letter_code
_entity_poly.pdbx_strand_id
1 'polypeptide(L)'
;MAMTQRLAVGLVLAINLVALAEQERMPSKKNLEGAHWELHALGIVNEQMRSQLVTMAVRRPVTVAIVGLGGVSKSLLANYFVDNPLAKPHWLPWFNAFEYRESADDPKAETHDTRQVRVILELTMLLGIRVRLLVYQPPDSYEAIGKAFEKAGREADIIVCFHSFWGEKVSLLAEKTRQTSNSLFIAPYVEYQNLPTGTSWQAHARKHDGSGIAHFITCIPLAKRTPGELLHPSARDANDTEAINFIAPSFSANGPGETSPAAATTTAVAAFVIAASVRKPTPNEVVQILRETVAVDREALTSLAEFDDETVKRIETEISYLTKPTHYGQRKLDAEGILNLRNIYRRLVSESIPPATRPARGMIRPMRPKVCIQKDSIELENAHFIAQISTKPTLMLRRLFNKHTLSECIASGQSSPLFAVSVDENLMTSDKFEVVGARSSSKGSEAVLKLSLRSPMITAELSATLNESCRMQLSLEVMNTDAKPHQLRIFFPLLNHLLIGDVKENYYFYPFKGGWTSNVPFHLGHGYGTPTGSLQVISVFNPILGGGVYVWVKDRSGAMKTLWLRKVEQDGVMPPVYEALRQEMRASKIPFDLASGISIAFSPLPIVLAPNQRLTLPDAVIGVHAGDWREALKSYTSWVRTWWRPPNPKVPVWFRRCFNICALHEHESMKRMRYSGPEKLRPSHHLFQWSVWWEHPEVDRFNRPKPGNWYRLAFGDYQYELRWGGLEALQQEIKRIHNAGLRVVMYVQSYLVWKHSRLGKEHGDDWVARSATLKPLEDWTSEETDMDVWDFCVGTPAYQEYVAKTCKRILTETGADGIYLDSAADAYPCYDKRHGHGNEPARFSLEMLRKVRKAIKEANPQAILHIEDVCSEHHLQFIDGAWLKEFEMYPPMSNYTPHFTAYPIFFLRFYFPEVWFADWGTGDYAPGWRWCLFNGIGTCRWPNDYTARTGRVMKENAEAFATLQPEPLVKTEKEGVLANRFPTRNKIIYTVYNRNADEVSGVLLKVPHRDNWHYVELLSGDEVRFETRGAEDLLSFAVPANEVVVVAQLPKVLDVHQQGNCLRVQLLRKVSQPRLVLLTTQEPDDLGQLVPLRNGKAQIELSQLNLKSHLVVLKLFSGEELVDSAAVKVF
;
A
#
# COMPACT_ATOMS: atom_id res chain seq x y z
N MET A 1 21.94 -38.34 28.74
CA MET A 1 20.63 -37.65 28.81
C MET A 1 20.64 -36.25 28.17
N ALA A 2 21.67 -35.41 28.37
CA ALA A 2 21.71 -34.06 27.78
C ALA A 2 21.95 -34.00 26.25
N MET A 3 22.55 -35.04 25.65
CA MET A 3 22.83 -35.09 24.20
C MET A 3 21.60 -35.53 23.37
N THR A 4 20.73 -36.35 23.95
CA THR A 4 19.46 -36.81 23.33
C THR A 4 18.39 -35.72 23.35
N GLN A 5 18.37 -34.83 24.34
CA GLN A 5 17.46 -33.66 24.37
C GLN A 5 17.88 -32.54 23.40
N ARG A 6 19.19 -32.34 23.16
CA ARG A 6 19.66 -31.34 22.18
C ARG A 6 19.44 -31.78 20.73
N LEU A 7 19.55 -33.08 20.45
CA LEU A 7 19.14 -33.65 19.16
C LEU A 7 17.61 -33.60 18.99
N ALA A 8 16.81 -33.88 20.03
CA ALA A 8 15.35 -33.77 19.92
C ALA A 8 14.86 -32.33 19.71
N VAL A 9 15.45 -31.34 20.39
CA VAL A 9 15.08 -29.92 20.23
C VAL A 9 15.60 -29.34 18.91
N GLY A 10 16.81 -29.73 18.47
CA GLY A 10 17.35 -29.36 17.16
C GLY A 10 16.60 -29.99 15.98
N LEU A 11 16.14 -31.23 16.13
CA LEU A 11 15.31 -31.91 15.13
C LEU A 11 13.87 -31.35 15.15
N VAL A 12 13.30 -30.99 16.30
CA VAL A 12 11.97 -30.36 16.37
C VAL A 12 11.99 -28.93 15.81
N LEU A 13 13.09 -28.18 15.96
CA LEU A 13 13.24 -26.86 15.33
C LEU A 13 13.54 -26.94 13.83
N ALA A 14 14.34 -27.91 13.38
CA ALA A 14 14.57 -28.15 11.96
C ALA A 14 13.34 -28.75 11.25
N ILE A 15 12.58 -29.62 11.92
CA ILE A 15 11.29 -30.13 11.44
C ILE A 15 10.25 -29.01 11.46
N ASN A 16 10.25 -28.08 12.43
CA ASN A 16 9.36 -26.92 12.37
C ASN A 16 9.80 -25.86 11.33
N LEU A 17 11.08 -25.74 10.98
CA LEU A 17 11.56 -24.81 9.94
C LEU A 17 11.44 -25.39 8.52
N VAL A 18 11.63 -26.70 8.37
CA VAL A 18 11.28 -27.42 7.14
C VAL A 18 9.76 -27.56 7.03
N ALA A 19 9.05 -27.80 8.14
CA ALA A 19 7.58 -27.74 8.14
C ALA A 19 7.08 -26.31 7.90
N LEU A 20 7.71 -25.21 8.35
CA LEU A 20 7.25 -23.86 7.98
C LEU A 20 7.62 -23.47 6.54
N ALA A 21 8.58 -24.16 5.92
CA ALA A 21 8.92 -23.99 4.50
C ALA A 21 8.20 -25.00 3.57
N GLU A 22 7.68 -26.11 4.13
CA GLU A 22 6.83 -27.11 3.46
C GLU A 22 5.33 -26.94 3.81
N GLN A 23 4.99 -26.21 4.88
CA GLN A 23 3.63 -25.82 5.28
C GLN A 23 3.24 -24.61 4.45
N GLU A 24 2.75 -24.92 3.27
CA GLU A 24 1.37 -24.64 2.85
C GLU A 24 1.31 -24.89 1.34
N ARG A 25 1.76 -26.06 0.90
CA ARG A 25 1.24 -26.61 -0.35
C ARG A 25 -0.12 -27.19 -0.03
N MET A 26 -1.16 -26.75 -0.74
CA MET A 26 -2.48 -27.37 -0.64
C MET A 26 -2.33 -28.90 -0.75
N PRO A 27 -3.00 -29.69 0.11
CA PRO A 27 -2.85 -31.14 0.13
C PRO A 27 -3.15 -31.74 -1.26
N SER A 28 -2.51 -32.87 -1.59
CA SER A 28 -2.82 -33.58 -2.84
C SER A 28 -4.30 -33.96 -2.90
N LYS A 29 -4.90 -33.91 -4.11
CA LYS A 29 -6.33 -34.18 -4.42
C LYS A 29 -7.00 -35.34 -3.67
N LYS A 30 -6.25 -36.35 -3.21
CA LYS A 30 -6.81 -37.57 -2.60
C LYS A 30 -7.11 -37.50 -1.09
N ASN A 31 -6.65 -36.46 -0.37
CA ASN A 31 -6.73 -36.41 1.11
C ASN A 31 -7.22 -35.04 1.64
N LEU A 32 -8.10 -34.34 0.93
CA LEU A 32 -8.63 -33.05 1.39
C LEU A 32 -9.75 -33.26 2.41
N GLU A 33 -9.63 -32.66 3.59
CA GLU A 33 -10.63 -32.71 4.68
C GLU A 33 -10.89 -31.31 5.26
N GLY A 34 -12.06 -31.13 5.90
CA GLY A 34 -12.44 -29.89 6.61
C GLY A 34 -12.29 -28.61 5.75
N ALA A 35 -11.69 -27.58 6.34
CA ALA A 35 -11.52 -26.25 5.71
C ALA A 35 -10.80 -26.27 4.35
N HIS A 36 -9.89 -27.22 4.13
CA HIS A 36 -9.22 -27.37 2.83
C HIS A 36 -10.17 -27.94 1.77
N TRP A 37 -11.04 -28.88 2.14
CA TRP A 37 -12.09 -29.38 1.25
C TRP A 37 -13.09 -28.25 0.92
N GLU A 38 -13.50 -27.48 1.93
CA GLU A 38 -14.42 -26.35 1.74
C GLU A 38 -13.84 -25.28 0.81
N LEU A 39 -12.55 -24.93 0.94
CA LEU A 39 -11.89 -23.98 0.02
C LEU A 39 -11.91 -24.46 -1.44
N HIS A 40 -11.61 -25.73 -1.69
CA HIS A 40 -11.69 -26.31 -3.02
C HIS A 40 -13.13 -26.24 -3.56
N ALA A 41 -14.13 -26.63 -2.77
CA ALA A 41 -15.54 -26.55 -3.16
C ALA A 41 -16.01 -25.11 -3.45
N LEU A 42 -15.41 -24.12 -2.76
CA LEU A 42 -15.65 -22.68 -2.98
C LEU A 42 -14.85 -22.09 -4.16
N GLY A 43 -14.08 -22.88 -4.91
CA GLY A 43 -13.35 -22.44 -6.10
C GLY A 43 -11.87 -22.12 -5.90
N ILE A 44 -11.29 -22.40 -4.73
CA ILE A 44 -9.89 -22.12 -4.42
C ILE A 44 -9.10 -23.44 -4.46
N VAL A 45 -8.57 -23.76 -5.65
CA VAL A 45 -7.96 -25.07 -5.95
C VAL A 45 -6.43 -25.10 -5.89
N ASN A 46 -5.80 -23.94 -5.64
CA ASN A 46 -4.35 -23.82 -5.55
C ASN A 46 -3.93 -22.67 -4.63
N GLU A 47 -2.67 -22.73 -4.21
CA GLU A 47 -2.09 -21.81 -3.23
C GLU A 47 -1.95 -20.36 -3.76
N GLN A 48 -1.72 -20.20 -5.07
CA GLN A 48 -1.62 -18.88 -5.68
C GLN A 48 -2.93 -18.11 -5.52
N MET A 49 -4.07 -18.78 -5.73
CA MET A 49 -5.39 -18.18 -5.53
C MET A 49 -5.64 -17.87 -4.05
N ARG A 50 -5.32 -18.79 -3.14
CA ARG A 50 -5.48 -18.56 -1.69
C ARG A 50 -4.70 -17.33 -1.22
N SER A 51 -3.43 -17.21 -1.64
CA SER A 51 -2.57 -16.07 -1.33
C SER A 51 -3.14 -14.72 -1.81
N GLN A 52 -3.80 -14.71 -2.97
CA GLN A 52 -4.50 -13.52 -3.48
C GLN A 52 -5.69 -13.11 -2.59
N LEU A 53 -6.48 -14.07 -2.13
CA LEU A 53 -7.60 -13.81 -1.22
C LEU A 53 -7.10 -13.28 0.13
N VAL A 54 -6.09 -13.92 0.72
CA VAL A 54 -5.48 -13.49 2.00
C VAL A 54 -5.02 -12.04 1.92
N THR A 55 -4.39 -11.65 0.81
CA THR A 55 -3.93 -10.27 0.60
C THR A 55 -5.07 -9.24 0.61
N MET A 56 -6.28 -9.62 0.20
CA MET A 56 -7.44 -8.72 0.22
C MET A 56 -8.12 -8.68 1.60
N ALA A 57 -8.15 -9.79 2.34
CA ALA A 57 -8.88 -9.92 3.60
C ALA A 57 -8.29 -9.14 4.79
N VAL A 58 -7.14 -8.47 4.62
CA VAL A 58 -6.48 -7.72 5.70
C VAL A 58 -7.01 -6.29 5.90
N ARG A 59 -8.05 -5.86 5.17
CA ARG A 59 -8.50 -4.45 5.23
C ARG A 59 -9.14 -4.05 6.56
N ARG A 60 -9.86 -4.97 7.21
CA ARG A 60 -10.56 -4.74 8.50
C ARG A 60 -10.84 -6.06 9.23
N PRO A 61 -10.91 -6.06 10.57
CA PRO A 61 -11.46 -7.19 11.30
C PRO A 61 -12.98 -7.29 11.08
N VAL A 62 -13.54 -8.47 11.31
CA VAL A 62 -14.98 -8.73 11.26
C VAL A 62 -15.46 -9.19 12.62
N THR A 63 -16.50 -8.54 13.14
CA THR A 63 -17.15 -8.94 14.39
C THR A 63 -18.28 -9.92 14.08
N VAL A 64 -18.14 -11.14 14.57
CA VAL A 64 -19.14 -12.21 14.41
C VAL A 64 -19.77 -12.49 15.77
N ALA A 65 -21.08 -12.37 15.88
CA ALA A 65 -21.83 -12.78 17.06
C ALA A 65 -22.47 -14.14 16.84
N ILE A 66 -22.28 -15.04 17.80
CA ILE A 66 -22.97 -16.32 17.90
C ILE A 66 -24.09 -16.16 18.93
N VAL A 67 -25.33 -16.36 18.50
CA VAL A 67 -26.48 -16.48 19.40
C VAL A 67 -26.88 -17.95 19.43
N GLY A 68 -26.45 -18.67 20.48
CA GLY A 68 -26.53 -20.13 20.54
C GLY A 68 -27.18 -20.63 21.82
N LEU A 69 -27.98 -21.70 21.72
CA LEU A 69 -28.60 -22.39 22.86
C LEU A 69 -27.71 -23.51 23.41
N GLY A 70 -26.76 -24.01 22.63
CA GLY A 70 -25.91 -25.14 22.99
C GLY A 70 -24.63 -24.76 23.75
N GLY A 71 -24.32 -23.47 23.87
CA GLY A 71 -23.08 -22.94 24.44
C GLY A 71 -21.88 -23.08 23.52
N VAL A 72 -20.88 -22.19 23.62
CA VAL A 72 -19.63 -22.22 22.83
C VAL A 72 -18.46 -22.32 23.80
N SER A 73 -17.59 -23.32 23.63
CA SER A 73 -16.45 -23.58 24.51
C SER A 73 -15.22 -22.73 24.16
N LYS A 74 -14.87 -21.75 25.01
CA LYS A 74 -13.64 -20.96 24.83
C LYS A 74 -12.41 -21.85 25.03
N SER A 75 -12.41 -22.71 26.06
CA SER A 75 -11.28 -23.59 26.37
C SER A 75 -10.92 -24.55 25.23
N LEU A 76 -11.89 -25.10 24.51
CA LEU A 76 -11.64 -26.00 23.36
C LEU A 76 -11.27 -25.26 22.07
N LEU A 77 -11.48 -23.95 22.05
CA LEU A 77 -11.11 -23.07 20.93
C LEU A 77 -9.91 -22.16 21.26
N ALA A 78 -9.24 -22.36 22.40
CA ALA A 78 -8.18 -21.47 22.87
C ALA A 78 -7.04 -21.31 21.86
N ASN A 79 -6.72 -22.36 21.10
CA ASN A 79 -5.65 -22.33 20.08
C ASN A 79 -5.93 -21.39 18.89
N TYR A 80 -7.18 -20.93 18.72
CA TYR A 80 -7.57 -19.98 17.68
C TYR A 80 -7.51 -18.51 18.16
N PHE A 81 -7.23 -18.27 19.45
CA PHE A 81 -7.25 -16.96 20.10
C PHE A 81 -5.92 -16.69 20.84
N VAL A 82 -5.57 -15.41 21.04
CA VAL A 82 -4.36 -15.03 21.79
C VAL A 82 -4.76 -14.51 23.17
N ASP A 83 -4.40 -15.23 24.24
CA ASP A 83 -4.86 -14.95 25.62
C ASP A 83 -4.02 -13.90 26.40
N ASN A 84 -3.08 -13.15 25.78
CA ASN A 84 -2.31 -12.14 26.52
C ASN A 84 -1.81 -10.94 25.67
N PRO A 85 -2.49 -9.78 25.71
CA PRO A 85 -2.05 -8.56 25.02
C PRO A 85 -0.84 -7.86 25.66
N LEU A 86 -0.37 -8.29 26.84
CA LEU A 86 0.76 -7.69 27.55
C LEU A 86 2.11 -8.40 27.31
N ALA A 87 2.14 -9.52 26.58
CA ALA A 87 3.37 -10.30 26.41
C ALA A 87 4.20 -9.96 25.15
N LYS A 88 3.69 -9.18 24.19
CA LYS A 88 4.36 -8.79 22.91
C LYS A 88 3.73 -7.50 22.34
N PRO A 89 4.39 -6.77 21.41
CA PRO A 89 4.41 -5.31 21.40
C PRO A 89 3.05 -4.62 21.32
N HIS A 90 2.90 -3.58 22.13
CA HIS A 90 1.76 -2.65 22.30
C HIS A 90 1.24 -1.97 21.01
N TRP A 91 1.80 -2.28 19.84
CA TRP A 91 1.44 -1.77 18.53
C TRP A 91 0.78 -2.82 17.59
N LEU A 92 0.43 -4.00 18.11
CA LEU A 92 -0.44 -5.00 17.45
C LEU A 92 -1.72 -5.28 18.29
N PRO A 93 -2.75 -4.40 18.23
CA PRO A 93 -3.95 -4.58 19.06
C PRO A 93 -4.95 -5.66 18.57
N TRP A 94 -4.71 -6.36 17.46
CA TRP A 94 -5.78 -7.01 16.68
C TRP A 94 -5.47 -8.46 16.30
N PHE A 95 -5.54 -9.38 17.25
CA PHE A 95 -5.63 -10.82 17.02
C PHE A 95 -7.10 -11.28 17.03
N ASN A 96 -7.36 -12.54 16.65
CA ASN A 96 -8.67 -13.13 16.92
C ASN A 96 -8.98 -12.97 18.40
N ALA A 97 -10.17 -12.47 18.70
CA ALA A 97 -10.62 -12.22 20.06
C ALA A 97 -11.90 -13.01 20.34
N PHE A 98 -12.08 -13.42 21.59
CA PHE A 98 -13.26 -14.14 22.07
C PHE A 98 -13.82 -13.43 23.30
N GLU A 99 -15.09 -13.06 23.26
CA GLU A 99 -15.79 -12.42 24.39
C GLU A 99 -17.14 -13.09 24.65
N TYR A 100 -17.34 -13.61 25.87
CA TYR A 100 -18.68 -13.96 26.35
C TYR A 100 -19.48 -12.70 26.67
N ARG A 101 -20.75 -12.70 26.31
CA ARG A 101 -21.73 -11.65 26.62
C ARG A 101 -22.84 -12.24 27.48
N GLU A 102 -23.41 -11.40 28.35
CA GLU A 102 -24.46 -11.80 29.32
C GLU A 102 -23.98 -12.91 30.27
N SER A 103 -24.85 -13.78 30.77
CA SER A 103 -24.53 -14.91 31.64
C SER A 103 -23.95 -16.12 30.88
N ALA A 104 -23.25 -15.88 29.76
CA ALA A 104 -22.63 -16.95 28.99
C ALA A 104 -21.35 -17.44 29.70
N ASP A 105 -21.26 -18.75 29.90
CA ASP A 105 -20.13 -19.40 30.54
C ASP A 105 -19.44 -20.38 29.57
N ASP A 106 -18.24 -20.84 29.94
CA ASP A 106 -17.51 -21.86 29.18
C ASP A 106 -18.08 -23.26 29.48
N PRO A 107 -18.76 -23.93 28.53
CA PRO A 107 -19.28 -25.27 28.74
C PRO A 107 -18.19 -26.35 28.85
N LYS A 108 -16.94 -26.05 28.42
CA LYS A 108 -15.80 -27.00 28.43
C LYS A 108 -16.09 -28.34 27.72
N ALA A 109 -17.01 -28.32 26.76
CA ALA A 109 -17.47 -29.49 26.03
C ALA A 109 -17.58 -29.18 24.53
N GLU A 110 -17.44 -30.21 23.69
CA GLU A 110 -17.59 -30.09 22.24
C GLU A 110 -19.07 -30.04 21.86
N THR A 111 -19.71 -28.92 22.19
CA THR A 111 -21.13 -28.66 21.91
C THR A 111 -21.39 -28.59 20.41
N HIS A 112 -22.66 -28.63 20.01
CA HIS A 112 -23.05 -28.39 18.61
C HIS A 112 -22.49 -27.05 18.10
N ASP A 113 -22.69 -25.96 18.85
CA ASP A 113 -22.26 -24.62 18.43
C ASP A 113 -20.72 -24.49 18.44
N THR A 114 -20.00 -25.18 19.34
CA THR A 114 -18.53 -25.23 19.34
C THR A 114 -18.00 -25.83 18.03
N ARG A 115 -18.62 -26.92 17.54
CA ARG A 115 -18.23 -27.54 16.26
C ARG A 115 -18.43 -26.59 15.08
N GLN A 116 -19.54 -25.85 15.05
CA GLN A 116 -19.82 -24.91 13.95
C GLN A 116 -18.90 -23.68 13.98
N VAL A 117 -18.58 -23.18 15.18
CA VAL A 117 -17.61 -22.08 15.34
C VAL A 117 -16.22 -22.50 14.86
N ARG A 118 -15.82 -23.77 15.07
CA ARG A 118 -14.56 -24.30 14.56
C ARG A 118 -14.45 -24.19 13.03
N VAL A 119 -15.50 -24.56 12.30
CA VAL A 119 -15.57 -24.41 10.82
C VAL A 119 -15.36 -22.94 10.42
N ILE A 120 -16.02 -22.00 11.10
CA ILE A 120 -15.83 -20.56 10.85
C ILE A 120 -14.38 -20.15 11.06
N LEU A 121 -13.78 -20.52 12.21
CA LEU A 121 -12.42 -20.11 12.57
C LEU A 121 -11.36 -20.72 11.66
N GLU A 122 -11.49 -21.99 11.29
CA GLU A 122 -10.54 -22.66 10.38
C GLU A 122 -10.57 -22.05 8.98
N LEU A 123 -11.76 -21.84 8.41
CA LEU A 123 -11.89 -21.18 7.10
C LEU A 123 -11.41 -19.73 7.14
N THR A 124 -11.80 -18.96 8.17
CA THR A 124 -11.37 -17.56 8.28
C THR A 124 -9.87 -17.43 8.48
N MET A 125 -9.21 -18.35 9.21
CA MET A 125 -7.76 -18.39 9.32
C MET A 125 -7.07 -18.69 7.99
N LEU A 126 -7.54 -19.69 7.24
CA LEU A 126 -6.97 -19.99 5.91
C LEU A 126 -7.15 -18.83 4.91
N LEU A 127 -8.18 -18.00 5.11
CA LEU A 127 -8.45 -16.80 4.33
C LEU A 127 -7.78 -15.53 4.89
N GLY A 128 -7.04 -15.61 6.01
CA GLY A 128 -6.37 -14.46 6.63
C GLY A 128 -7.32 -13.42 7.23
N ILE A 129 -8.57 -13.79 7.53
CA ILE A 129 -9.59 -12.91 8.09
C ILE A 129 -9.41 -12.87 9.61
N ARG A 130 -9.40 -11.64 10.16
CA ARG A 130 -9.35 -11.42 11.61
C ARG A 130 -10.76 -11.37 12.17
N VAL A 131 -11.07 -12.21 13.16
CA VAL A 131 -12.42 -12.36 13.72
C VAL A 131 -12.45 -11.94 15.19
N ARG A 132 -13.36 -11.03 15.53
CA ARG A 132 -13.79 -10.79 16.91
C ARG A 132 -15.07 -11.59 17.15
N LEU A 133 -15.00 -12.63 17.95
CA LEU A 133 -16.11 -13.52 18.24
C LEU A 133 -16.83 -13.08 19.53
N LEU A 134 -18.11 -12.74 19.41
CA LEU A 134 -19.00 -12.43 20.53
C LEU A 134 -19.93 -13.61 20.74
N VAL A 135 -20.04 -14.12 21.96
CA VAL A 135 -20.88 -15.29 22.26
C VAL A 135 -22.00 -14.90 23.21
N TYR A 136 -23.24 -15.09 22.76
CA TYR A 136 -24.46 -14.95 23.56
C TYR A 136 -25.07 -16.33 23.78
N GLN A 137 -25.31 -16.69 25.04
CA GLN A 137 -25.97 -17.93 25.45
C GLN A 137 -27.24 -17.62 26.24
N PRO A 138 -28.30 -17.10 25.58
CA PRO A 138 -29.53 -16.79 26.28
C PRO A 138 -30.22 -18.08 26.75
N PRO A 139 -31.02 -18.02 27.83
CA PRO A 139 -31.95 -19.10 28.17
C PRO A 139 -32.86 -19.45 26.99
N ASP A 140 -33.26 -20.71 26.88
CA ASP A 140 -34.15 -21.21 25.82
C ASP A 140 -35.58 -20.67 25.96
N SER A 141 -35.74 -19.38 25.61
CA SER A 141 -37.00 -18.65 25.57
C SER A 141 -36.97 -17.60 24.47
N TYR A 142 -38.08 -17.41 23.77
CA TYR A 142 -38.13 -16.52 22.60
C TYR A 142 -37.81 -15.07 22.92
N GLU A 143 -38.22 -14.60 24.09
CA GLU A 143 -37.94 -13.23 24.56
C GLU A 143 -36.44 -13.04 24.84
N ALA A 144 -35.77 -14.03 25.45
CA ALA A 144 -34.34 -13.94 25.75
C ALA A 144 -33.49 -14.05 24.46
N ILE A 145 -33.85 -14.97 23.57
CA ILE A 145 -33.20 -15.11 22.26
C ILE A 145 -33.38 -13.82 21.45
N GLY A 146 -34.61 -13.29 21.34
CA GLY A 146 -34.89 -12.04 20.63
C GLY A 146 -34.08 -10.86 21.16
N LYS A 147 -33.94 -10.72 22.49
CA LYS A 147 -33.09 -9.71 23.13
C LYS A 147 -31.59 -9.89 22.83
N ALA A 148 -31.10 -11.12 22.82
CA ALA A 148 -29.71 -11.39 22.45
C ALA A 148 -29.42 -10.99 21.00
N PHE A 149 -30.33 -11.30 20.06
CA PHE A 149 -30.23 -10.83 18.67
C PHE A 149 -30.26 -9.30 18.54
N GLU A 150 -31.14 -8.62 19.28
CA GLU A 150 -31.20 -7.16 19.29
C GLU A 150 -29.90 -6.54 19.81
N LYS A 151 -29.33 -7.07 20.90
CA LYS A 151 -28.06 -6.57 21.44
C LYS A 151 -26.90 -6.86 20.50
N ALA A 152 -26.80 -8.09 19.99
CA ALA A 152 -25.79 -8.47 19.02
C ALA A 152 -25.83 -7.56 17.78
N GLY A 153 -27.01 -7.17 17.31
CA GLY A 153 -27.20 -6.29 16.16
C GLY A 153 -26.75 -4.84 16.35
N ARG A 154 -26.36 -4.44 17.57
CA ARG A 154 -25.77 -3.13 17.83
C ARG A 154 -24.24 -3.15 17.76
N GLU A 155 -23.61 -4.33 17.85
CA GLU A 155 -22.16 -4.45 17.98
C GLU A 155 -21.49 -5.42 16.99
N ALA A 156 -22.23 -6.30 16.32
CA ALA A 156 -21.70 -7.28 15.37
C ALA A 156 -21.91 -6.88 13.91
N ASP A 157 -20.99 -7.31 13.04
CA ASP A 157 -21.13 -7.21 11.58
C ASP A 157 -22.01 -8.34 11.05
N ILE A 158 -21.83 -9.55 11.60
CA ILE A 158 -22.56 -10.76 11.26
C ILE A 158 -23.10 -11.39 12.54
N ILE A 159 -24.37 -11.80 12.52
CA ILE A 159 -24.99 -12.59 13.57
C ILE A 159 -25.36 -13.93 12.98
N VAL A 160 -24.81 -15.01 13.55
CA VAL A 160 -25.14 -16.36 13.14
C VAL A 160 -25.80 -17.11 14.29
N CYS A 161 -26.83 -17.87 13.94
CA CYS A 161 -27.44 -18.84 14.84
C CYS A 161 -27.46 -20.18 14.14
N PHE A 162 -27.03 -21.24 14.82
CA PHE A 162 -27.01 -22.59 14.28
C PHE A 162 -28.28 -23.39 14.59
N HIS A 163 -29.28 -22.75 15.22
CA HIS A 163 -30.57 -23.34 15.49
C HIS A 163 -31.60 -22.90 14.45
N SER A 164 -32.42 -23.84 14.03
CA SER A 164 -33.54 -23.61 13.11
C SER A 164 -34.67 -22.85 13.80
N PHE A 165 -35.27 -21.86 13.14
CA PHE A 165 -36.43 -21.11 13.66
C PHE A 165 -37.68 -21.38 12.82
N TRP A 166 -38.83 -21.60 13.48
CA TRP A 166 -40.10 -21.74 12.78
C TRP A 166 -41.34 -21.31 13.57
N GLY A 167 -42.47 -21.12 12.88
CA GLY A 167 -43.75 -20.77 13.49
C GLY A 167 -43.78 -19.36 14.07
N GLU A 168 -44.55 -19.17 15.15
CA GLU A 168 -44.66 -17.89 15.89
C GLU A 168 -43.31 -17.35 16.41
N LYS A 169 -42.28 -18.22 16.54
CA LYS A 169 -40.92 -17.84 16.94
C LYS A 169 -40.27 -16.84 15.98
N VAL A 170 -40.58 -16.96 14.68
CA VAL A 170 -40.01 -16.11 13.63
C VAL A 170 -40.52 -14.67 13.75
N SER A 171 -41.78 -14.46 14.13
CA SER A 171 -42.37 -13.13 14.29
C SER A 171 -41.74 -12.32 15.44
N LEU A 172 -41.44 -12.98 16.56
CA LEU A 172 -40.78 -12.38 17.72
C LEU A 172 -39.33 -11.99 17.41
N LEU A 173 -38.60 -12.87 16.73
CA LEU A 173 -37.26 -12.56 16.22
C LEU A 173 -37.31 -11.41 15.22
N ALA A 174 -38.27 -11.42 14.29
CA ALA A 174 -38.48 -10.34 13.33
C ALA A 174 -38.81 -9.00 13.99
N GLU A 175 -39.56 -8.99 15.10
CA GLU A 175 -39.82 -7.79 15.90
C GLU A 175 -38.57 -7.22 16.57
N LYS A 176 -37.75 -8.05 17.20
CA LYS A 176 -36.56 -7.56 17.92
C LYS A 176 -35.43 -7.19 16.97
N THR A 177 -35.23 -7.95 15.90
CA THR A 177 -34.27 -7.64 14.85
C THR A 177 -34.69 -6.45 13.99
N ARG A 178 -35.99 -6.07 13.93
CA ARG A 178 -36.47 -4.83 13.28
C ARG A 178 -35.73 -3.58 13.78
N GLN A 179 -35.23 -3.57 15.02
CA GLN A 179 -34.57 -2.42 15.64
C GLN A 179 -33.08 -2.24 15.29
N THR A 180 -32.44 -3.19 14.60
CA THR A 180 -31.01 -3.14 14.25
C THR A 180 -30.79 -3.21 12.73
N SER A 181 -30.15 -2.20 12.11
CA SER A 181 -30.05 -2.08 10.64
C SER A 181 -28.70 -2.44 10.03
N ASN A 182 -27.68 -2.68 10.84
CA ASN A 182 -26.28 -2.66 10.39
C ASN A 182 -25.61 -4.05 10.35
N SER A 183 -26.31 -5.12 10.73
CA SER A 183 -25.76 -6.47 10.83
C SER A 183 -26.40 -7.42 9.82
N LEU A 184 -25.60 -8.32 9.27
CA LEU A 184 -26.06 -9.43 8.44
C LEU A 184 -26.50 -10.58 9.34
N PHE A 185 -27.71 -11.11 9.13
CA PHE A 185 -28.20 -12.28 9.86
C PHE A 185 -28.04 -13.52 8.99
N ILE A 186 -27.43 -14.57 9.55
CA ILE A 186 -27.23 -15.85 8.86
C ILE A 186 -27.88 -16.95 9.70
N ALA A 187 -28.77 -17.71 9.06
CA ALA A 187 -29.41 -18.85 9.70
C ALA A 187 -29.40 -20.06 8.75
N PRO A 188 -29.32 -21.27 9.31
CA PRO A 188 -29.47 -22.50 8.54
C PRO A 188 -30.92 -22.68 8.04
N TYR A 189 -31.91 -22.12 8.73
CA TYR A 189 -33.34 -22.32 8.44
C TYR A 189 -34.25 -21.30 9.13
N VAL A 190 -35.22 -20.71 8.40
CA VAL A 190 -36.25 -19.79 8.95
C VAL A 190 -37.61 -19.97 8.25
N GLU A 191 -38.59 -20.64 8.88
CA GLU A 191 -39.91 -20.92 8.26
C GLU A 191 -41.10 -20.47 9.12
N TYR A 192 -41.97 -19.61 8.60
CA TYR A 192 -43.14 -19.11 9.33
C TYR A 192 -44.21 -20.19 9.56
N GLN A 193 -44.32 -21.18 8.66
CA GLN A 193 -45.25 -22.28 8.84
C GLN A 193 -44.70 -23.32 9.81
N ASN A 194 -45.57 -23.96 10.60
CA ASN A 194 -45.15 -25.03 11.52
C ASN A 194 -44.94 -26.36 10.76
N LEU A 195 -43.94 -26.38 9.88
CA LEU A 195 -43.57 -27.53 9.04
C LEU A 195 -42.30 -28.21 9.56
N PRO A 196 -42.22 -29.56 9.59
CA PRO A 196 -40.98 -30.29 9.87
C PRO A 196 -39.85 -29.91 8.90
N THR A 197 -38.60 -29.83 9.39
CA THR A 197 -37.40 -29.50 8.59
C THR A 197 -37.26 -30.36 7.34
N GLY A 198 -37.60 -31.66 7.42
CA GLY A 198 -37.50 -32.60 6.30
C GLY A 198 -38.58 -32.45 5.21
N THR A 199 -39.64 -31.66 5.46
CA THR A 199 -40.71 -31.38 4.49
C THR A 199 -40.80 -29.91 4.11
N SER A 200 -39.86 -29.09 4.60
CA SER A 200 -39.85 -27.66 4.36
C SER A 200 -39.34 -27.31 2.95
N TRP A 201 -39.85 -26.20 2.43
CA TRP A 201 -39.54 -25.70 1.09
C TRP A 201 -38.16 -25.05 1.01
N GLN A 202 -37.57 -24.71 2.17
CA GLN A 202 -36.33 -23.95 2.29
C GLN A 202 -35.10 -24.82 2.63
N ALA A 203 -35.31 -26.02 3.17
CA ALA A 203 -34.25 -26.98 3.50
C ALA A 203 -34.26 -28.11 2.45
N HIS A 204 -33.35 -28.06 1.48
CA HIS A 204 -33.22 -29.12 0.49
C HIS A 204 -31.87 -29.85 0.66
N ALA A 205 -31.91 -31.06 1.21
CA ALA A 205 -30.78 -31.99 1.29
C ALA A 205 -31.29 -33.44 1.09
N ARG A 206 -30.62 -34.28 0.28
CA ARG A 206 -31.08 -35.65 -0.10
C ARG A 206 -29.93 -36.67 -0.10
N LYS A 207 -30.16 -37.93 0.38
CA LYS A 207 -29.68 -39.22 -0.22
C LYS A 207 -30.00 -40.49 0.59
N HIS A 208 -30.30 -41.61 -0.08
CA HIS A 208 -29.48 -42.86 -0.03
C HIS A 208 -29.77 -43.85 -1.20
N ASP A 209 -30.84 -43.67 -1.98
CA ASP A 209 -31.22 -44.56 -3.10
C ASP A 209 -31.60 -43.84 -4.40
N GLY A 210 -31.21 -42.56 -4.54
CA GLY A 210 -31.07 -41.86 -5.82
C GLY A 210 -31.74 -40.48 -5.93
N SER A 211 -31.05 -39.35 -5.80
CA SER A 211 -29.75 -38.95 -5.26
C SER A 211 -29.85 -37.43 -4.99
N GLY A 212 -28.95 -36.85 -4.20
CA GLY A 212 -28.78 -35.44 -3.83
C GLY A 212 -27.37 -35.26 -3.24
N ILE A 213 -26.90 -34.07 -2.89
CA ILE A 213 -25.47 -33.92 -2.53
C ILE A 213 -25.29 -33.67 -1.03
N ALA A 214 -24.69 -34.63 -0.32
CA ALA A 214 -24.50 -34.59 1.14
C ALA A 214 -23.72 -33.34 1.61
N HIS A 215 -22.88 -32.78 0.75
CA HIS A 215 -22.03 -31.64 1.07
C HIS A 215 -22.57 -30.28 0.65
N PHE A 216 -23.75 -30.22 0.00
CA PHE A 216 -24.31 -28.98 -0.54
C PHE A 216 -25.68 -28.71 0.07
N ILE A 217 -25.76 -27.69 0.91
CA ILE A 217 -26.97 -27.41 1.69
C ILE A 217 -27.40 -25.96 1.50
N THR A 218 -28.71 -25.72 1.52
CA THR A 218 -29.26 -24.37 1.42
C THR A 218 -28.97 -23.56 2.69
N CYS A 219 -28.54 -22.32 2.50
CA CYS A 219 -28.36 -21.33 3.57
C CYS A 219 -29.09 -20.04 3.21
N ILE A 220 -29.56 -19.32 4.24
CA ILE A 220 -30.36 -18.10 4.10
C ILE A 220 -29.68 -16.94 4.83
N PRO A 221 -28.92 -16.09 4.13
CA PRO A 221 -28.57 -14.77 4.64
C PRO A 221 -29.75 -13.80 4.47
N LEU A 222 -29.98 -12.98 5.49
CA LEU A 222 -31.11 -12.05 5.59
C LEU A 222 -30.60 -10.62 5.76
N ALA A 223 -31.08 -9.70 4.92
CA ALA A 223 -30.77 -8.27 4.97
C ALA A 223 -32.05 -7.40 4.82
N LYS A 224 -31.97 -6.07 5.03
CA LYS A 224 -33.13 -5.15 5.07
C LYS A 224 -33.07 -4.08 3.98
N ARG A 225 -34.11 -3.87 3.18
CA ARG A 225 -34.15 -2.77 2.19
C ARG A 225 -34.59 -1.42 2.77
N THR A 226 -35.31 -1.42 3.89
CA THR A 226 -35.91 -0.23 4.54
C THR A 226 -36.27 -0.58 6.00
N PRO A 227 -36.58 0.38 6.89
CA PRO A 227 -37.09 0.04 8.22
C PRO A 227 -38.48 -0.60 8.11
N GLY A 228 -38.59 -1.92 8.30
CA GLY A 228 -39.87 -2.62 8.39
C GLY A 228 -39.82 -4.08 7.90
N GLU A 229 -39.98 -5.00 8.85
CA GLU A 229 -40.20 -6.46 8.74
C GLU A 229 -39.14 -7.32 8.02
N LEU A 230 -38.77 -8.44 8.64
CA LEU A 230 -38.01 -9.50 7.96
C LEU A 230 -38.93 -10.13 6.91
N LEU A 231 -38.61 -9.94 5.62
CA LEU A 231 -39.41 -10.52 4.54
C LEU A 231 -39.26 -12.05 4.50
N HIS A 232 -40.39 -12.71 4.71
CA HIS A 232 -40.48 -14.17 4.77
C HIS A 232 -40.38 -14.78 3.35
N PRO A 233 -39.60 -15.87 3.14
CA PRO A 233 -39.51 -16.57 1.85
C PRO A 233 -40.85 -16.91 1.17
N SER A 234 -41.89 -17.24 1.95
CA SER A 234 -43.23 -17.55 1.41
C SER A 234 -44.13 -16.34 1.17
N ALA A 235 -43.75 -15.14 1.65
CA ALA A 235 -44.48 -13.89 1.48
C ALA A 235 -43.88 -13.01 0.35
N ARG A 236 -42.90 -13.53 -0.38
CA ARG A 236 -42.15 -12.79 -1.41
C ARG A 236 -42.92 -12.72 -2.73
N ASP A 237 -42.80 -11.57 -3.40
CA ASP A 237 -43.06 -11.49 -4.83
C ASP A 237 -41.82 -11.88 -5.65
N ALA A 238 -41.97 -12.04 -6.96
CA ALA A 238 -40.90 -12.48 -7.85
C ALA A 238 -39.70 -11.51 -7.95
N ASN A 239 -39.84 -10.27 -7.47
CA ASN A 239 -38.84 -9.19 -7.55
C ASN A 239 -38.14 -8.91 -6.21
N ASP A 240 -38.40 -9.70 -5.17
CA ASP A 240 -37.81 -9.52 -3.84
C ASP A 240 -36.32 -9.93 -3.79
N THR A 241 -35.49 -9.04 -3.24
CA THR A 241 -34.04 -9.17 -3.14
C THR A 241 -33.53 -9.28 -1.71
N GLU A 242 -34.40 -9.21 -0.69
CA GLU A 242 -34.00 -9.03 0.73
C GLU A 242 -33.52 -10.30 1.41
N ALA A 243 -33.95 -11.45 0.90
CA ALA A 243 -33.50 -12.75 1.36
C ALA A 243 -33.22 -13.64 0.14
N ILE A 244 -32.14 -14.38 0.21
CA ILE A 244 -31.69 -15.30 -0.83
C ILE A 244 -31.47 -16.67 -0.22
N ASN A 245 -31.92 -17.72 -0.90
CA ASN A 245 -31.45 -19.07 -0.62
C ASN A 245 -30.46 -19.49 -1.70
N PHE A 246 -29.23 -19.84 -1.31
CA PHE A 246 -28.22 -20.47 -2.17
C PHE A 246 -27.62 -21.70 -1.50
N ILE A 247 -26.84 -22.47 -2.27
CA ILE A 247 -26.14 -23.65 -1.78
C ILE A 247 -24.76 -23.25 -1.22
N ALA A 248 -24.47 -23.62 0.03
CA ALA A 248 -23.13 -23.51 0.61
C ALA A 248 -22.51 -24.91 0.81
N PRO A 249 -21.24 -25.11 0.40
CA PRO A 249 -20.54 -26.37 0.64
C PRO A 249 -20.13 -26.54 2.11
N SER A 250 -20.14 -27.77 2.60
CA SER A 250 -19.50 -28.12 3.87
C SER A 250 -19.06 -29.58 3.88
N PHE A 251 -17.81 -29.83 4.30
CA PHE A 251 -17.29 -31.17 4.56
C PHE A 251 -18.00 -31.79 5.77
N SER A 252 -18.29 -30.96 6.79
CA SER A 252 -18.93 -31.37 8.04
C SER A 252 -20.42 -31.76 7.91
N ALA A 253 -20.97 -31.78 6.70
CA ALA A 253 -22.35 -32.13 6.43
C ALA A 253 -22.48 -33.62 6.07
N ASN A 254 -23.18 -34.39 6.91
CA ASN A 254 -23.23 -35.84 6.83
C ASN A 254 -24.62 -36.42 6.52
N GLY A 255 -25.64 -35.59 6.26
CA GLY A 255 -26.94 -36.11 5.81
C GLY A 255 -28.08 -35.08 5.65
N PRO A 256 -29.26 -35.56 5.20
CA PRO A 256 -30.46 -34.73 5.05
C PRO A 256 -30.85 -34.06 6.37
N GLY A 257 -30.83 -32.72 6.41
CA GLY A 257 -31.26 -31.92 7.55
C GLY A 257 -30.14 -31.32 8.41
N GLU A 258 -28.87 -31.65 8.16
CA GLU A 258 -27.72 -31.02 8.83
C GLU A 258 -27.35 -29.68 8.17
N THR A 259 -28.15 -28.63 8.37
CA THR A 259 -28.00 -27.33 7.69
C THR A 259 -27.06 -26.35 8.41
N SER A 260 -26.74 -26.57 9.69
CA SER A 260 -25.84 -25.74 10.50
C SER A 260 -24.45 -25.52 9.89
N PRO A 261 -23.78 -26.53 9.27
CA PRO A 261 -22.48 -26.34 8.64
C PRO A 261 -22.50 -25.38 7.45
N ALA A 262 -23.59 -25.33 6.68
CA ALA A 262 -23.74 -24.37 5.60
C ALA A 262 -23.86 -22.92 6.11
N ALA A 263 -24.48 -22.70 7.28
CA ALA A 263 -24.47 -21.40 7.94
C ALA A 263 -23.05 -21.00 8.41
N ALA A 264 -22.25 -21.97 8.87
CA ALA A 264 -20.84 -21.72 9.24
C ALA A 264 -19.99 -21.32 8.02
N THR A 265 -20.05 -22.08 6.92
CA THR A 265 -19.35 -21.74 5.67
C THR A 265 -19.80 -20.38 5.13
N THR A 266 -21.11 -20.13 5.11
CA THR A 266 -21.67 -18.85 4.65
C THR A 266 -21.20 -17.69 5.51
N THR A 267 -21.07 -17.89 6.83
CA THR A 267 -20.53 -16.88 7.75
C THR A 267 -19.08 -16.56 7.45
N ALA A 268 -18.24 -17.56 7.21
CA ALA A 268 -16.83 -17.35 6.83
C ALA A 268 -16.70 -16.60 5.49
N VAL A 269 -17.52 -16.94 4.49
CA VAL A 269 -17.52 -16.26 3.19
C VAL A 269 -18.09 -14.84 3.26
N ALA A 270 -19.16 -14.61 4.03
CA ALA A 270 -19.67 -13.26 4.29
C ALA A 270 -18.63 -12.41 5.04
N ALA A 271 -17.91 -13.00 6.00
CA ALA A 271 -16.80 -12.35 6.66
C ALA A 271 -15.69 -11.98 5.66
N PHE A 272 -15.39 -12.85 4.68
CA PHE A 272 -14.46 -12.51 3.60
C PHE A 272 -14.94 -11.29 2.81
N VAL A 273 -16.23 -11.23 2.39
CA VAL A 273 -16.78 -10.07 1.67
C VAL A 273 -16.60 -8.79 2.48
N ILE A 274 -16.96 -8.80 3.77
CA ILE A 274 -16.83 -7.63 4.65
C ILE A 274 -15.35 -7.26 4.83
N ALA A 275 -14.47 -8.24 5.03
CA ALA A 275 -13.04 -8.04 5.26
C ALA A 275 -12.30 -7.59 3.99
N ALA A 276 -12.72 -8.00 2.80
CA ALA A 276 -12.00 -7.78 1.53
C ALA A 276 -12.50 -6.57 0.72
N SER A 277 -13.76 -6.16 0.93
CA SER A 277 -14.37 -5.04 0.20
C SER A 277 -13.65 -3.72 0.47
N VAL A 278 -13.45 -2.90 -0.57
CA VAL A 278 -12.76 -1.59 -0.46
C VAL A 278 -13.44 -0.71 0.59
N ARG A 279 -14.77 -0.67 0.57
CA ARG A 279 -15.62 -0.02 1.58
C ARG A 279 -16.31 -1.09 2.40
N LYS A 280 -16.74 -0.77 3.63
CA LYS A 280 -17.55 -1.69 4.42
C LYS A 280 -18.91 -1.83 3.73
N PRO A 281 -19.26 -3.02 3.21
CA PRO A 281 -20.54 -3.21 2.56
C PRO A 281 -21.66 -3.20 3.60
N THR A 282 -22.82 -2.66 3.23
CA THR A 282 -24.07 -2.86 3.95
C THR A 282 -24.47 -4.34 3.89
N PRO A 283 -25.31 -4.84 4.82
CA PRO A 283 -25.80 -6.21 4.77
C PRO A 283 -26.45 -6.59 3.43
N ASN A 284 -27.18 -5.66 2.79
CA ASN A 284 -27.78 -5.87 1.46
C ASN A 284 -26.73 -6.05 0.37
N GLU A 285 -25.68 -5.22 0.38
CA GLU A 285 -24.58 -5.34 -0.57
C GLU A 285 -23.86 -6.69 -0.40
N VAL A 286 -23.68 -7.15 0.85
CA VAL A 286 -23.14 -8.51 1.09
C VAL A 286 -24.05 -9.57 0.48
N VAL A 287 -25.36 -9.54 0.77
CA VAL A 287 -26.34 -10.49 0.20
C VAL A 287 -26.35 -10.48 -1.33
N GLN A 288 -26.29 -9.29 -1.94
CA GLN A 288 -26.25 -9.13 -3.38
C GLN A 288 -24.96 -9.70 -3.97
N ILE A 289 -23.80 -9.46 -3.35
CA ILE A 289 -22.52 -10.05 -3.77
C ILE A 289 -22.59 -11.58 -3.71
N LEU A 290 -23.07 -12.15 -2.60
CA LEU A 290 -23.22 -13.60 -2.47
C LEU A 290 -24.16 -14.15 -3.55
N ARG A 291 -25.28 -13.47 -3.82
CA ARG A 291 -26.27 -13.81 -4.86
C ARG A 291 -25.67 -13.84 -6.27
N GLU A 292 -25.00 -12.77 -6.65
CA GLU A 292 -24.50 -12.56 -8.02
C GLU A 292 -23.31 -13.46 -8.37
N THR A 293 -22.66 -14.05 -7.37
CA THR A 293 -21.39 -14.76 -7.53
C THR A 293 -21.50 -16.27 -7.41
N VAL A 294 -22.66 -16.81 -7.02
CA VAL A 294 -22.85 -18.27 -7.00
C VAL A 294 -22.64 -18.86 -8.39
N ALA A 295 -21.97 -20.01 -8.46
CA ALA A 295 -21.75 -20.73 -9.71
C ALA A 295 -21.45 -22.21 -9.43
N VAL A 296 -21.79 -23.07 -10.39
CA VAL A 296 -21.27 -24.44 -10.42
C VAL A 296 -19.91 -24.41 -11.13
N ASP A 297 -18.83 -24.30 -10.35
CA ASP A 297 -17.46 -24.31 -10.88
C ASP A 297 -17.00 -25.75 -11.09
N ARG A 298 -17.10 -26.24 -12.34
CA ARG A 298 -16.74 -27.62 -12.71
C ARG A 298 -15.29 -27.95 -12.40
N GLU A 299 -14.36 -27.01 -12.59
CA GLU A 299 -12.94 -27.22 -12.30
C GLU A 299 -12.75 -27.42 -10.78
N ALA A 300 -13.38 -26.56 -9.99
CA ALA A 300 -13.33 -26.64 -8.53
C ALA A 300 -13.90 -27.96 -8.00
N LEU A 301 -15.09 -28.35 -8.47
CA LEU A 301 -15.74 -29.57 -8.02
C LEU A 301 -14.96 -30.80 -8.46
N THR A 302 -14.54 -30.88 -9.72
CA THR A 302 -13.76 -32.03 -10.21
C THR A 302 -12.35 -32.08 -9.62
N SER A 303 -11.88 -31.04 -8.93
CA SER A 303 -10.64 -31.08 -8.14
C SER A 303 -10.77 -31.90 -6.85
N LEU A 304 -12.00 -32.19 -6.40
CA LEU A 304 -12.31 -33.05 -5.25
C LEU A 304 -12.51 -34.51 -5.72
N ALA A 305 -12.26 -35.49 -4.84
CA ALA A 305 -12.25 -36.90 -5.22
C ALA A 305 -13.65 -37.47 -5.47
N GLU A 306 -14.67 -36.86 -4.86
CA GLU A 306 -16.06 -37.33 -4.82
C GLU A 306 -16.89 -36.87 -6.03
N PHE A 307 -16.35 -35.97 -6.85
CA PHE A 307 -17.06 -35.37 -7.98
C PHE A 307 -16.36 -35.65 -9.30
N ASP A 308 -16.97 -36.50 -10.11
CA ASP A 308 -16.67 -36.67 -11.52
C ASP A 308 -17.63 -35.84 -12.40
N ASP A 309 -17.38 -35.81 -13.71
CA ASP A 309 -18.19 -35.03 -14.66
C ASP A 309 -19.69 -35.41 -14.64
N GLU A 310 -19.99 -36.69 -14.42
CA GLU A 310 -21.37 -37.17 -14.33
C GLU A 310 -22.04 -36.65 -13.05
N THR A 311 -21.34 -36.72 -11.92
CA THR A 311 -21.82 -36.19 -10.64
C THR A 311 -22.07 -34.70 -10.77
N VAL A 312 -21.12 -33.92 -11.28
CA VAL A 312 -21.28 -32.47 -11.46
C VAL A 312 -22.47 -32.15 -12.37
N LYS A 313 -22.68 -32.90 -13.45
CA LYS A 313 -23.85 -32.74 -14.33
C LYS A 313 -25.17 -33.00 -13.60
N ARG A 314 -25.22 -33.98 -12.68
CA ARG A 314 -26.40 -34.19 -11.81
C ARG A 314 -26.63 -32.99 -10.89
N ILE A 315 -25.57 -32.42 -10.31
CA ILE A 315 -25.66 -31.21 -9.48
C ILE A 315 -26.27 -30.04 -10.27
N GLU A 316 -25.78 -29.78 -11.49
CA GLU A 316 -26.32 -28.73 -12.36
C GLU A 316 -27.80 -28.95 -12.65
N THR A 317 -28.19 -30.20 -12.93
CA THR A 317 -29.58 -30.58 -13.20
C THR A 317 -30.47 -30.36 -11.98
N GLU A 318 -30.01 -30.75 -10.79
CA GLU A 318 -30.72 -30.57 -9.52
C GLU A 318 -30.88 -29.09 -9.18
N ILE A 319 -29.81 -28.30 -9.30
CA ILE A 319 -29.85 -26.85 -9.09
C ILE A 319 -30.87 -26.19 -10.03
N SER A 320 -30.81 -26.52 -11.32
CA SER A 320 -31.75 -25.99 -12.32
C SER A 320 -33.21 -26.42 -12.06
N TYR A 321 -33.42 -27.57 -11.41
CA TYR A 321 -34.76 -27.99 -10.97
C TYR A 321 -35.25 -27.15 -9.78
N LEU A 322 -34.37 -26.83 -8.83
CA LEU A 322 -34.72 -26.07 -7.62
C LEU A 322 -34.98 -24.57 -7.87
N THR A 323 -34.42 -24.01 -8.94
CA THR A 323 -34.64 -22.61 -9.32
C THR A 323 -35.95 -22.37 -10.08
N LYS A 324 -36.57 -23.43 -10.60
CA LYS A 324 -37.86 -23.32 -11.29
C LYS A 324 -39.00 -23.04 -10.29
N PRO A 325 -39.95 -22.15 -10.65
CA PRO A 325 -41.15 -21.96 -9.84
C PRO A 325 -41.91 -23.27 -9.69
N THR A 326 -42.34 -23.56 -8.47
CA THR A 326 -43.30 -24.63 -8.18
C THR A 326 -44.69 -24.27 -8.70
N HIS A 327 -45.66 -25.20 -8.61
CA HIS A 327 -47.05 -24.93 -9.01
C HIS A 327 -47.73 -23.83 -8.19
N TYR A 328 -47.14 -23.42 -7.06
CA TYR A 328 -47.56 -22.28 -6.24
C TYR A 328 -46.81 -20.98 -6.57
N GLY A 329 -45.97 -20.95 -7.61
CA GLY A 329 -45.21 -19.76 -8.04
C GLY A 329 -43.93 -19.48 -7.23
N GLN A 330 -43.64 -20.27 -6.19
CA GLN A 330 -42.46 -20.10 -5.32
C GLN A 330 -41.25 -20.89 -5.82
N ARG A 331 -40.04 -20.37 -5.65
CA ARG A 331 -38.77 -21.05 -5.96
C ARG A 331 -38.19 -21.72 -4.70
N LYS A 332 -37.48 -22.84 -4.83
CA LYS A 332 -36.77 -23.50 -3.72
C LYS A 332 -35.34 -22.98 -3.55
N LEU A 333 -34.76 -22.49 -4.65
CA LEU A 333 -33.45 -21.86 -4.70
C LEU A 333 -33.58 -20.54 -5.46
N ASP A 334 -33.07 -19.45 -4.90
CA ASP A 334 -33.20 -18.11 -5.51
C ASP A 334 -32.06 -17.81 -6.48
N ALA A 335 -30.87 -18.37 -6.25
CA ALA A 335 -29.71 -18.21 -7.12
C ALA A 335 -29.21 -19.55 -7.64
N GLU A 336 -29.01 -19.63 -8.95
CA GLU A 336 -28.65 -20.85 -9.68
C GLU A 336 -27.16 -21.17 -9.51
N GLY A 337 -26.77 -21.73 -8.37
CA GLY A 337 -25.39 -22.16 -8.17
C GLY A 337 -25.01 -22.48 -6.73
N ILE A 338 -23.70 -22.69 -6.55
CA ILE A 338 -23.03 -22.95 -5.29
C ILE A 338 -22.24 -21.69 -4.93
N LEU A 339 -22.16 -21.37 -3.65
CA LEU A 339 -21.33 -20.28 -3.14
C LEU A 339 -19.89 -20.40 -3.67
N ASN A 340 -19.36 -19.33 -4.23
CA ASN A 340 -18.09 -19.39 -4.98
C ASN A 340 -17.18 -18.19 -4.62
N LEU A 341 -16.16 -18.46 -3.82
CA LEU A 341 -15.17 -17.46 -3.38
C LEU A 341 -14.34 -16.91 -4.54
N ARG A 342 -14.07 -17.70 -5.58
CA ARG A 342 -13.33 -17.26 -6.77
C ARG A 342 -14.09 -16.16 -7.52
N ASN A 343 -15.40 -16.29 -7.69
CA ASN A 343 -16.25 -15.29 -8.32
C ASN A 343 -16.46 -14.07 -7.43
N ILE A 344 -16.60 -14.26 -6.11
CA ILE A 344 -16.59 -13.15 -5.14
C ILE A 344 -15.30 -12.34 -5.27
N TYR A 345 -14.14 -13.01 -5.29
CA TYR A 345 -12.85 -12.38 -5.49
C TYR A 345 -12.80 -11.57 -6.80
N ARG A 346 -13.23 -12.16 -7.93
CA ARG A 346 -13.31 -11.47 -9.23
C ARG A 346 -14.16 -10.19 -9.16
N ARG A 347 -15.34 -10.28 -8.56
CA ARG A 347 -16.26 -9.15 -8.38
C ARG A 347 -15.63 -8.03 -7.56
N LEU A 348 -15.03 -8.37 -6.42
CA LEU A 348 -14.40 -7.40 -5.51
C LEU A 348 -13.13 -6.77 -6.10
N VAL A 349 -12.32 -7.54 -6.85
CA VAL A 349 -11.15 -7.00 -7.56
C VAL A 349 -11.60 -5.99 -8.61
N SER A 350 -12.65 -6.30 -9.38
CA SER A 350 -13.21 -5.37 -10.38
C SER A 350 -13.63 -4.04 -9.76
N GLU A 351 -14.28 -4.04 -8.59
CA GLU A 351 -14.66 -2.81 -7.87
C GLU A 351 -13.46 -2.02 -7.32
N SER A 352 -12.34 -2.69 -7.10
CA SER A 352 -11.12 -2.08 -6.57
C SER A 352 -10.28 -1.36 -7.63
N ILE A 353 -10.59 -1.58 -8.92
CA ILE A 353 -9.92 -0.93 -10.04
C ILE A 353 -10.46 0.50 -10.15
N PRO A 354 -9.63 1.55 -10.02
CA PRO A 354 -10.09 2.90 -10.22
C PRO A 354 -10.55 3.09 -11.67
N PRO A 355 -11.68 3.77 -11.88
CA PRO A 355 -12.14 4.07 -13.22
C PRO A 355 -11.11 4.91 -13.96
N ALA A 356 -10.99 4.70 -15.27
CA ALA A 356 -10.21 5.57 -16.13
C ALA A 356 -10.77 7.00 -16.05
N THR A 357 -9.87 7.98 -15.87
CA THR A 357 -10.27 9.40 -15.80
C THR A 357 -10.83 9.84 -17.15
N ARG A 358 -12.10 10.26 -17.15
CA ARG A 358 -12.79 10.76 -18.33
C ARG A 358 -12.28 12.16 -18.71
N PRO A 359 -12.41 12.59 -19.96
CA PRO A 359 -12.20 13.99 -20.31
C PRO A 359 -13.15 14.91 -19.55
N ALA A 360 -12.65 16.06 -19.12
CA ALA A 360 -13.47 17.09 -18.48
C ALA A 360 -14.52 17.64 -19.48
N ARG A 361 -15.72 17.95 -18.99
CA ARG A 361 -16.85 18.39 -19.85
C ARG A 361 -16.76 19.85 -20.29
N GLY A 362 -16.12 20.69 -19.47
CA GLY A 362 -16.07 22.13 -19.66
C GLY A 362 -15.02 22.56 -20.68
N MET A 363 -15.39 23.53 -21.51
CA MET A 363 -14.49 24.18 -22.46
C MET A 363 -13.97 25.48 -21.88
N ILE A 364 -12.65 25.58 -21.70
CA ILE A 364 -12.01 26.80 -21.20
C ILE A 364 -11.94 27.85 -22.30
N ARG A 365 -12.40 29.05 -21.97
CA ARG A 365 -12.30 30.23 -22.84
C ARG A 365 -11.35 31.24 -22.21
N PRO A 366 -10.39 31.82 -22.96
CA PRO A 366 -9.52 32.86 -22.44
C PRO A 366 -10.32 33.98 -21.80
N MET A 367 -9.91 34.39 -20.60
CA MET A 367 -10.57 35.43 -19.82
C MET A 367 -9.53 36.13 -18.96
N ARG A 368 -9.58 37.48 -18.92
CA ARG A 368 -8.75 38.24 -17.99
C ARG A 368 -9.23 38.00 -16.55
N PRO A 369 -8.32 37.79 -15.59
CA PRO A 369 -8.70 37.60 -14.19
C PRO A 369 -9.42 38.84 -13.66
N LYS A 370 -10.45 38.61 -12.84
CA LYS A 370 -11.29 39.64 -12.26
C LYS A 370 -11.42 39.41 -10.75
N VAL A 371 -11.09 40.43 -9.98
CA VAL A 371 -11.38 40.52 -8.55
C VAL A 371 -12.42 41.60 -8.33
N CYS A 372 -13.56 41.26 -7.75
CA CYS A 372 -14.63 42.20 -7.45
C CYS A 372 -14.93 42.17 -5.95
N ILE A 373 -14.65 43.28 -5.25
CA ILE A 373 -15.01 43.45 -3.85
C ILE A 373 -16.42 44.04 -3.80
N GLN A 374 -17.34 43.30 -3.20
CA GLN A 374 -18.72 43.70 -2.96
C GLN A 374 -18.92 44.06 -1.49
N LYS A 375 -20.13 44.50 -1.12
CA LYS A 375 -20.45 44.91 0.26
C LYS A 375 -20.18 43.81 1.29
N ASP A 376 -20.57 42.58 0.98
CA ASP A 376 -20.56 41.44 1.91
C ASP A 376 -19.78 40.23 1.37
N SER A 377 -19.10 40.36 0.21
CA SER A 377 -18.33 39.28 -0.40
C SER A 377 -17.21 39.77 -1.33
N ILE A 378 -16.32 38.86 -1.71
CA ILE A 378 -15.31 39.02 -2.75
C ILE A 378 -15.53 37.92 -3.78
N GLU A 379 -15.64 38.32 -5.05
CA GLU A 379 -15.71 37.40 -6.18
C GLU A 379 -14.39 37.39 -6.94
N LEU A 380 -13.88 36.18 -7.18
CA LEU A 380 -12.62 35.87 -7.82
C LEU A 380 -12.91 35.00 -9.05
N GLU A 381 -12.69 35.52 -10.25
CA GLU A 381 -13.01 34.79 -11.48
C GLU A 381 -11.87 34.87 -12.50
N ASN A 382 -11.59 33.73 -13.15
CA ASN A 382 -10.78 33.69 -14.37
C ASN A 382 -11.33 32.63 -15.35
N ALA A 383 -10.55 32.26 -16.36
CA ALA A 383 -10.93 31.28 -17.37
C ALA A 383 -11.29 29.89 -16.80
N HIS A 384 -10.81 29.55 -15.60
CA HIS A 384 -10.81 28.21 -15.03
C HIS A 384 -11.78 28.00 -13.87
N PHE A 385 -12.03 29.03 -13.05
CA PHE A 385 -12.91 28.90 -11.90
C PHE A 385 -13.61 30.20 -11.52
N ILE A 386 -14.60 30.07 -10.64
CA ILE A 386 -15.23 31.16 -9.89
C ILE A 386 -15.12 30.82 -8.41
N ALA A 387 -14.50 31.66 -7.61
CA ALA A 387 -14.46 31.56 -6.16
C ALA A 387 -15.17 32.75 -5.53
N GLN A 388 -15.92 32.49 -4.45
CA GLN A 388 -16.60 33.55 -3.70
C GLN A 388 -16.28 33.41 -2.21
N ILE A 389 -15.74 34.48 -1.64
CA ILE A 389 -15.42 34.58 -0.21
C ILE A 389 -16.42 35.56 0.42
N SER A 390 -17.23 35.11 1.39
CA SER A 390 -18.06 36.03 2.16
C SER A 390 -17.19 36.83 3.13
N THR A 391 -17.47 38.12 3.29
CA THR A 391 -16.86 38.99 4.32
C THR A 391 -17.84 39.30 5.45
N LYS A 392 -19.15 39.14 5.22
CA LYS A 392 -20.23 39.20 6.22
C LYS A 392 -21.27 38.09 6.00
N PRO A 393 -21.91 37.57 7.07
CA PRO A 393 -21.65 37.84 8.48
C PRO A 393 -20.32 37.24 8.97
N THR A 394 -19.72 36.30 8.23
CA THR A 394 -18.49 35.60 8.60
C THR A 394 -17.56 35.40 7.39
N LEU A 395 -16.24 35.31 7.66
CA LEU A 395 -15.21 35.09 6.63
C LEU A 395 -15.12 33.61 6.23
N MET A 396 -15.72 33.26 5.09
CA MET A 396 -15.82 31.87 4.59
C MET A 396 -15.73 31.82 3.06
N LEU A 397 -15.09 30.79 2.52
CA LEU A 397 -15.21 30.40 1.12
C LEU A 397 -16.58 29.73 0.90
N ARG A 398 -17.49 30.44 0.22
CA ARG A 398 -18.85 29.99 -0.07
C ARG A 398 -18.95 29.19 -1.35
N ARG A 399 -18.09 29.50 -2.32
CA ARG A 399 -18.16 28.94 -3.66
C ARG A 399 -16.76 28.66 -4.19
N LEU A 400 -16.62 27.53 -4.88
CA LEU A 400 -15.48 27.22 -5.73
C LEU A 400 -16.00 26.40 -6.92
N PHE A 401 -16.42 27.10 -7.98
CA PHE A 401 -16.94 26.48 -9.18
C PHE A 401 -15.80 26.15 -10.14
N ASN A 402 -15.60 24.86 -10.45
CA ASN A 402 -14.60 24.40 -11.39
C ASN A 402 -15.20 24.39 -12.82
N LYS A 403 -14.73 25.30 -13.68
CA LYS A 403 -15.22 25.43 -15.07
C LYS A 403 -14.77 24.26 -15.95
N HIS A 404 -13.81 23.44 -15.54
CA HIS A 404 -13.43 22.21 -16.25
C HIS A 404 -14.48 21.11 -16.07
N THR A 405 -14.95 20.88 -14.84
CA THR A 405 -15.95 19.85 -14.54
C THR A 405 -17.39 20.35 -14.64
N LEU A 406 -17.58 21.67 -14.73
CA LEU A 406 -18.88 22.36 -14.65
C LEU A 406 -19.62 22.02 -13.36
N SER A 407 -18.88 21.95 -12.25
CA SER A 407 -19.42 21.57 -10.94
C SER A 407 -18.93 22.51 -9.85
N GLU A 408 -19.73 22.69 -8.81
CA GLU A 408 -19.24 23.21 -7.54
C GLU A 408 -18.27 22.21 -6.89
N CYS A 409 -17.30 22.74 -6.17
CA CYS A 409 -16.34 21.97 -5.38
C CYS A 409 -16.55 22.12 -3.86
N ILE A 410 -17.48 22.97 -3.44
CA ILE A 410 -17.94 23.07 -2.04
C ILE A 410 -19.33 22.43 -1.97
N ALA A 411 -19.56 21.57 -0.98
CA ALA A 411 -20.83 20.87 -0.81
C ALA A 411 -22.00 21.86 -0.71
N SER A 412 -23.15 21.50 -1.30
CA SER A 412 -24.34 22.35 -1.34
C SER A 412 -24.78 22.76 0.08
N GLY A 413 -25.05 24.06 0.26
CA GLY A 413 -25.45 24.64 1.55
C GLY A 413 -24.32 24.75 2.59
N GLN A 414 -23.11 24.27 2.29
CA GLN A 414 -21.95 24.34 3.17
C GLN A 414 -21.02 25.50 2.79
N SER A 415 -20.03 25.77 3.64
CA SER A 415 -18.98 26.76 3.37
C SER A 415 -17.71 26.40 4.10
N SER A 416 -16.56 26.76 3.53
CA SER A 416 -15.27 26.45 4.12
C SER A 416 -14.67 27.66 4.84
N PRO A 417 -14.11 27.51 6.06
CA PRO A 417 -13.15 28.49 6.56
C PRO A 417 -11.90 28.52 5.66
N LEU A 418 -11.15 29.62 5.68
CA LEU A 418 -9.93 29.80 4.87
C LEU A 418 -8.65 29.46 5.65
N PHE A 419 -8.72 29.63 6.97
CA PHE A 419 -7.67 29.29 7.92
C PHE A 419 -8.27 29.04 9.31
N ALA A 420 -7.48 28.48 10.21
CA ALA A 420 -7.79 28.45 11.64
C ALA A 420 -6.54 28.76 12.47
N VAL A 421 -6.72 29.34 13.65
CA VAL A 421 -5.68 29.61 14.63
C VAL A 421 -6.11 29.04 15.97
N SER A 422 -5.33 28.12 16.51
CA SER A 422 -5.41 27.73 17.92
C SER A 422 -4.52 28.66 18.72
N VAL A 423 -5.09 29.40 19.66
CA VAL A 423 -4.36 30.31 20.57
C VAL A 423 -4.51 29.79 21.98
N ASP A 424 -3.40 29.39 22.61
CA ASP A 424 -3.38 28.74 23.92
C ASP A 424 -4.44 27.63 24.02
N GLU A 425 -4.44 26.73 23.02
CA GLU A 425 -5.35 25.58 22.85
C GLU A 425 -6.82 25.90 22.48
N ASN A 426 -7.17 27.18 22.33
CA ASN A 426 -8.49 27.61 21.88
C ASN A 426 -8.50 27.78 20.35
N LEU A 427 -9.14 26.85 19.66
CA LEU A 427 -9.24 26.82 18.20
C LEU A 427 -10.31 27.78 17.67
N MET A 428 -9.90 28.74 16.84
CA MET A 428 -10.76 29.71 16.16
C MET A 428 -10.57 29.60 14.65
N THR A 429 -11.65 29.36 13.92
CA THR A 429 -11.69 29.37 12.45
C THR A 429 -11.89 30.79 11.91
N SER A 430 -11.65 30.99 10.61
CA SER A 430 -11.74 32.31 9.97
C SER A 430 -13.10 33.00 10.14
N ASP A 431 -14.20 32.25 10.35
CA ASP A 431 -15.52 32.80 10.63
C ASP A 431 -15.59 33.66 11.90
N LYS A 432 -14.65 33.48 12.85
CA LYS A 432 -14.55 34.27 14.08
C LYS A 432 -13.81 35.60 13.90
N PHE A 433 -13.15 35.80 12.75
CA PHE A 433 -12.43 37.03 12.47
C PHE A 433 -13.35 38.08 11.84
N GLU A 434 -13.34 39.28 12.39
CA GLU A 434 -14.04 40.44 11.83
C GLU A 434 -13.22 41.04 10.68
N VAL A 435 -13.85 41.23 9.51
CA VAL A 435 -13.22 41.92 8.38
C VAL A 435 -13.29 43.43 8.62
N VAL A 436 -12.17 44.01 9.06
CA VAL A 436 -12.07 45.45 9.38
C VAL A 436 -11.70 46.30 8.15
N GLY A 437 -11.22 45.68 7.08
CA GLY A 437 -10.95 46.37 5.82
C GLY A 437 -10.75 45.42 4.65
N ALA A 438 -11.16 45.85 3.46
CA ALA A 438 -10.99 45.12 2.21
C ALA A 438 -10.54 46.11 1.12
N ARG A 439 -9.51 45.76 0.35
CA ARG A 439 -9.03 46.56 -0.77
C ARG A 439 -8.59 45.69 -1.94
N SER A 440 -8.73 46.19 -3.17
CA SER A 440 -8.19 45.55 -4.37
C SER A 440 -6.86 46.18 -4.78
N SER A 441 -5.99 45.43 -5.45
CA SER A 441 -4.81 46.02 -6.08
C SER A 441 -5.20 46.95 -7.23
N SER A 442 -4.31 47.88 -7.59
CA SER A 442 -4.52 48.83 -8.72
C SER A 442 -4.71 48.14 -10.07
N LYS A 443 -4.24 46.90 -10.21
CA LYS A 443 -4.41 46.05 -11.41
C LYS A 443 -5.68 45.18 -11.35
N GLY A 444 -6.44 45.19 -10.26
CA GLY A 444 -7.68 44.42 -10.10
C GLY A 444 -7.49 42.90 -10.05
N SER A 445 -6.27 42.43 -9.76
CA SER A 445 -5.89 41.00 -9.77
C SER A 445 -5.66 40.42 -8.37
N GLU A 446 -5.81 41.23 -7.32
CA GLU A 446 -5.60 40.83 -5.93
C GLU A 446 -6.63 41.51 -5.03
N ALA A 447 -7.12 40.76 -4.03
CA ALA A 447 -7.85 41.30 -2.89
C ALA A 447 -7.04 41.12 -1.61
N VAL A 448 -7.00 42.15 -0.76
CA VAL A 448 -6.34 42.13 0.55
C VAL A 448 -7.37 42.45 1.63
N LEU A 449 -7.47 41.58 2.63
CA LEU A 449 -8.36 41.66 3.77
C LEU A 449 -7.59 41.87 5.05
N LYS A 450 -7.99 42.87 5.83
CA LYS A 450 -7.53 43.08 7.20
C LYS A 450 -8.54 42.51 8.17
N LEU A 451 -8.05 41.68 9.09
CA LEU A 451 -8.86 40.85 9.97
C LEU A 451 -8.50 41.13 11.43
N SER A 452 -9.50 41.09 12.31
CA SER A 452 -9.31 41.24 13.75
C SER A 452 -10.08 40.18 14.53
N LEU A 453 -9.43 39.61 15.54
CA LEU A 453 -10.01 38.76 16.57
C LEU A 453 -9.88 39.50 17.91
N ARG A 454 -10.99 39.64 18.65
CA ARG A 454 -11.04 40.49 19.85
C ARG A 454 -10.54 39.81 21.12
N SER A 455 -10.68 38.49 21.21
CA SER A 455 -10.25 37.71 22.38
C SER A 455 -9.89 36.30 21.94
N PRO A 456 -8.60 35.90 21.99
CA PRO A 456 -7.43 36.75 22.26
C PRO A 456 -7.18 37.80 21.15
N MET A 457 -6.44 38.87 21.47
CA MET A 457 -6.23 39.99 20.54
C MET A 457 -5.23 39.65 19.43
N ILE A 458 -5.75 39.11 18.32
CA ILE A 458 -4.96 38.74 17.14
C ILE A 458 -5.43 39.54 15.93
N THR A 459 -4.51 40.05 15.13
CA THR A 459 -4.82 40.59 13.80
C THR A 459 -4.24 39.70 12.72
N ALA A 460 -4.86 39.69 11.55
CA ALA A 460 -4.35 38.97 10.39
C ALA A 460 -4.56 39.76 9.10
N GLU A 461 -3.66 39.57 8.14
CA GLU A 461 -3.81 40.06 6.77
C GLU A 461 -3.85 38.85 5.83
N LEU A 462 -4.98 38.70 5.13
CA LEU A 462 -5.21 37.65 4.14
C LEU A 462 -5.28 38.27 2.76
N SER A 463 -4.47 37.81 1.81
CA SER A 463 -4.60 38.19 0.41
C SER A 463 -4.98 37.01 -0.47
N ALA A 464 -5.71 37.30 -1.55
CA ALA A 464 -6.03 36.37 -2.62
C ALA A 464 -5.65 36.98 -3.97
N THR A 465 -4.70 36.34 -4.65
CA THR A 465 -4.16 36.80 -5.94
C THR A 465 -4.54 35.84 -7.07
N LEU A 466 -4.96 36.42 -8.20
CA LEU A 466 -5.31 35.73 -9.44
C LEU A 466 -4.38 36.10 -10.59
N ASN A 467 -4.19 35.13 -11.49
CA ASN A 467 -3.66 35.35 -12.82
C ASN A 467 -4.43 34.46 -13.82
N GLU A 468 -3.95 34.37 -15.06
CA GLU A 468 -4.59 33.59 -16.13
C GLU A 468 -4.50 32.06 -15.92
N SER A 469 -3.72 31.58 -14.94
CA SER A 469 -3.59 30.15 -14.67
C SER A 469 -4.77 29.58 -13.89
N CYS A 470 -4.89 28.26 -13.81
CA CYS A 470 -5.94 27.57 -13.07
C CYS A 470 -5.80 27.64 -11.53
N ARG A 471 -5.07 28.62 -11.00
CA ARG A 471 -4.66 28.71 -9.59
C ARG A 471 -5.04 30.07 -9.00
N MET A 472 -5.48 30.06 -7.74
CA MET A 472 -5.40 31.22 -6.86
C MET A 472 -4.28 31.02 -5.85
N GLN A 473 -3.59 32.12 -5.53
CA GLN A 473 -2.61 32.16 -4.45
C GLN A 473 -3.22 32.88 -3.25
N LEU A 474 -3.03 32.32 -2.06
CA LEU A 474 -3.39 32.93 -0.79
C LEU A 474 -2.12 33.24 0.02
N SER A 475 -2.06 34.39 0.67
CA SER A 475 -1.02 34.69 1.68
C SER A 475 -1.67 35.04 3.02
N LEU A 476 -1.05 34.63 4.12
CA LEU A 476 -1.54 34.93 5.47
C LEU A 476 -0.40 35.43 6.36
N GLU A 477 -0.59 36.61 6.93
CA GLU A 477 0.21 37.14 8.02
C GLU A 477 -0.64 37.23 9.29
N VAL A 478 -0.08 36.83 10.43
CA VAL A 478 -0.75 36.90 11.74
C VAL A 478 0.13 37.70 12.70
N MET A 479 -0.50 38.54 13.53
CA MET A 479 0.18 39.35 14.53
C MET A 479 -0.49 39.20 15.89
N ASN A 480 0.33 38.97 16.92
CA ASN A 480 -0.14 39.06 18.30
C ASN A 480 -0.23 40.54 18.70
N THR A 481 -1.45 41.04 18.91
CA THR A 481 -1.72 42.41 19.39
C THR A 481 -2.12 42.45 20.86
N ASP A 482 -2.07 41.31 21.54
CA ASP A 482 -2.24 41.22 22.99
C ASP A 482 -0.99 41.70 23.74
N ALA A 483 -1.16 42.05 25.02
CA ALA A 483 -0.07 42.49 25.88
C ALA A 483 0.80 41.34 26.38
N LYS A 484 0.32 40.09 26.26
CA LYS A 484 1.03 38.86 26.67
C LYS A 484 1.44 38.01 25.47
N PRO A 485 2.51 37.20 25.59
CA PRO A 485 2.83 36.20 24.57
C PRO A 485 1.74 35.14 24.49
N HIS A 486 1.56 34.59 23.28
CA HIS A 486 0.60 33.53 23.01
C HIS A 486 1.26 32.38 22.25
N GLN A 487 0.90 31.15 22.58
CA GLN A 487 1.27 30.00 21.76
C GLN A 487 0.23 29.81 20.67
N LEU A 488 0.66 29.85 19.41
CA LEU A 488 -0.18 29.72 18.23
C LEU A 488 0.09 28.40 17.53
N ARG A 489 -0.98 27.75 17.08
CA ARG A 489 -0.93 26.73 16.03
C ARG A 489 -1.87 27.12 14.90
N ILE A 490 -1.34 27.30 13.70
CA ILE A 490 -2.10 27.78 12.55
C ILE A 490 -2.40 26.62 11.61
N PHE A 491 -3.57 26.65 10.96
CA PHE A 491 -3.97 25.77 9.88
C PHE A 491 -4.22 26.64 8.65
N PHE A 492 -3.28 26.64 7.71
CA PHE A 492 -3.34 27.46 6.50
C PHE A 492 -2.56 26.80 5.35
N PRO A 493 -3.18 26.62 4.17
CA PRO A 493 -4.59 26.87 3.89
C PRO A 493 -5.49 25.84 4.60
N LEU A 494 -6.76 26.19 4.81
CA LEU A 494 -7.80 25.28 5.29
C LEU A 494 -8.92 25.22 4.25
N LEU A 495 -9.35 24.01 3.89
CA LEU A 495 -10.52 23.78 3.05
C LEU A 495 -11.37 22.67 3.66
N ASN A 496 -12.61 22.95 4.04
CA ASN A 496 -13.61 21.98 4.50
C ASN A 496 -14.71 21.80 3.45
N HIS A 497 -15.45 20.71 3.57
CA HIS A 497 -16.61 20.39 2.72
C HIS A 497 -16.30 20.37 1.21
N LEU A 498 -15.07 20.02 0.84
CA LEU A 498 -14.73 19.77 -0.56
C LEU A 498 -15.54 18.57 -1.05
N LEU A 499 -16.25 18.75 -2.15
CA LEU A 499 -17.09 17.73 -2.76
C LEU A 499 -17.19 17.96 -4.27
N ILE A 500 -16.72 17.00 -5.07
CA ILE A 500 -16.72 17.08 -6.53
C ILE A 500 -17.67 16.02 -7.08
N GLY A 501 -18.95 16.33 -7.22
CA GLY A 501 -19.98 15.34 -7.53
C GLY A 501 -20.29 14.45 -6.32
N ASP A 502 -20.26 13.13 -6.49
CA ASP A 502 -20.45 12.17 -5.38
C ASP A 502 -19.13 11.96 -4.62
N VAL A 503 -19.19 11.97 -3.28
CA VAL A 503 -18.04 11.73 -2.40
C VAL A 503 -17.43 10.35 -2.62
N LYS A 504 -18.22 9.33 -2.95
CA LYS A 504 -17.76 7.97 -3.27
C LYS A 504 -16.81 7.97 -4.48
N GLU A 505 -17.03 8.88 -5.41
CA GLU A 505 -16.23 9.04 -6.63
C GLU A 505 -15.06 10.02 -6.47
N ASN A 506 -14.85 10.57 -5.27
CA ASN A 506 -13.72 11.45 -4.98
C ASN A 506 -12.53 10.64 -4.50
N TYR A 507 -11.53 10.56 -5.38
CA TYR A 507 -10.20 10.05 -5.09
C TYR A 507 -9.31 11.18 -4.62
N TYR A 508 -8.22 10.85 -3.94
CA TYR A 508 -7.20 11.81 -3.54
C TYR A 508 -5.79 11.28 -3.79
N PHE A 509 -4.87 12.21 -4.03
CA PHE A 509 -3.44 12.01 -3.84
C PHE A 509 -3.03 12.61 -2.50
N TYR A 510 -2.30 11.84 -1.70
CA TYR A 510 -1.80 12.26 -0.41
C TYR A 510 -0.30 11.95 -0.29
N PRO A 511 0.58 12.89 0.08
CA PRO A 511 2.03 12.74 -0.08
C PRO A 511 2.69 11.95 1.06
N PHE A 512 2.05 10.88 1.51
CA PHE A 512 2.61 9.98 2.50
C PHE A 512 3.74 9.16 1.85
N LYS A 513 4.94 9.16 2.45
CA LYS A 513 6.17 8.59 1.87
C LYS A 513 6.37 9.10 0.44
N GLY A 514 6.41 8.22 -0.56
CA GLY A 514 6.52 8.57 -1.98
C GLY A 514 5.21 9.06 -2.59
N GLY A 515 4.06 8.68 -2.03
CA GLY A 515 2.74 9.21 -2.37
C GLY A 515 1.67 8.13 -2.46
N TRP A 516 0.47 8.43 -1.99
CA TRP A 516 -0.67 7.52 -1.89
C TRP A 516 -1.84 7.97 -2.74
N THR A 517 -2.60 7.01 -3.27
CA THR A 517 -3.86 7.28 -3.96
C THR A 517 -4.99 6.38 -3.49
N SER A 518 -6.13 6.97 -3.17
CA SER A 518 -7.29 6.22 -2.68
C SER A 518 -8.58 7.02 -2.79
N ASN A 519 -9.72 6.34 -2.71
CA ASN A 519 -11.03 6.93 -2.45
C ASN A 519 -11.63 6.45 -1.11
N VAL A 520 -10.86 5.80 -0.23
CA VAL A 520 -11.36 5.33 1.07
C VAL A 520 -11.47 6.50 2.05
N PRO A 521 -12.53 6.56 2.90
CA PRO A 521 -12.77 7.65 3.86
C PRO A 521 -11.80 7.62 5.05
N PHE A 522 -10.56 8.05 4.83
CA PHE A 522 -9.54 8.13 5.87
C PHE A 522 -9.49 9.50 6.55
N HIS A 523 -8.99 9.48 7.78
CA HIS A 523 -8.49 10.65 8.49
C HIS A 523 -6.97 10.54 8.61
N LEU A 524 -6.26 11.34 7.83
CA LEU A 524 -4.81 11.27 7.64
C LEU A 524 -4.13 12.51 8.23
N GLY A 525 -3.01 12.28 8.91
CA GLY A 525 -2.09 13.32 9.34
C GLY A 525 -0.66 12.81 9.26
N HIS A 526 0.22 13.47 8.50
CA HIS A 526 1.65 13.12 8.47
C HIS A 526 2.56 14.33 8.59
N GLY A 527 3.79 14.06 9.01
CA GLY A 527 4.84 15.07 9.14
C GLY A 527 5.63 15.22 7.86
N TYR A 528 5.59 16.40 7.25
CA TYR A 528 6.61 16.82 6.31
C TYR A 528 7.89 17.15 7.10
N GLY A 529 9.03 16.60 6.65
CA GLY A 529 10.30 16.62 7.38
C GLY A 529 10.53 15.37 8.25
N THR A 530 9.66 14.36 8.16
CA THR A 530 9.82 13.04 8.84
C THR A 530 9.70 11.91 7.82
N PRO A 531 10.03 10.65 8.17
CA PRO A 531 9.99 9.49 7.27
C PRO A 531 8.66 9.27 6.52
N THR A 532 7.60 9.96 6.92
CA THR A 532 6.25 9.79 6.38
C THR A 532 5.76 10.86 5.42
N GLY A 533 6.47 11.97 5.19
CA GLY A 533 6.00 13.01 4.26
C GLY A 533 7.13 13.54 3.39
N SER A 534 7.03 13.41 2.07
CA SER A 534 8.08 13.88 1.15
C SER A 534 7.72 15.12 0.33
N LEU A 535 6.43 15.37 0.08
CA LEU A 535 5.94 16.46 -0.77
C LEU A 535 4.91 17.33 -0.04
N GLN A 536 4.78 18.58 -0.47
CA GLN A 536 3.89 19.57 0.14
C GLN A 536 2.60 19.79 -0.68
N VAL A 537 2.00 18.71 -1.19
CA VAL A 537 0.85 18.76 -2.12
C VAL A 537 -0.20 17.69 -1.83
N ILE A 538 -1.47 18.09 -1.81
CA ILE A 538 -2.63 17.20 -1.71
C ILE A 538 -3.55 17.48 -2.91
N SER A 539 -4.12 16.45 -3.50
CA SER A 539 -5.09 16.56 -4.60
C SER A 539 -6.36 15.78 -4.29
N VAL A 540 -7.51 16.30 -4.69
CA VAL A 540 -8.81 15.60 -4.70
C VAL A 540 -9.36 15.66 -6.12
N PHE A 541 -9.76 14.53 -6.69
CA PHE A 541 -10.24 14.48 -8.07
C PHE A 541 -11.37 13.47 -8.22
N ASN A 542 -12.22 13.70 -9.22
CA ASN A 542 -13.29 12.80 -9.60
C ASN A 542 -13.01 12.27 -11.02
N PRO A 543 -12.62 10.98 -11.17
CA PRO A 543 -12.35 10.40 -12.49
C PRO A 543 -13.55 10.43 -13.44
N ILE A 544 -14.78 10.34 -12.93
CA ILE A 544 -16.02 10.33 -13.73
C ILE A 544 -16.32 11.72 -14.32
N LEU A 545 -16.04 12.78 -13.55
CA LEU A 545 -16.18 14.16 -14.01
C LEU A 545 -14.94 14.68 -14.75
N GLY A 546 -13.81 13.97 -14.63
CA GLY A 546 -12.59 14.29 -15.36
C GLY A 546 -11.82 15.47 -14.82
N GLY A 547 -11.88 15.76 -13.51
CA GLY A 547 -11.20 16.91 -12.93
C GLY A 547 -11.22 16.97 -11.41
N GLY A 548 -10.53 17.97 -10.86
CA GLY A 548 -10.28 18.04 -9.42
C GLY A 548 -9.82 19.40 -8.90
N VAL A 549 -9.47 19.40 -7.62
CA VAL A 549 -8.88 20.51 -6.85
C VAL A 549 -7.59 20.02 -6.21
N TYR A 550 -6.55 20.85 -6.19
CA TYR A 550 -5.33 20.58 -5.44
C TYR A 550 -4.93 21.75 -4.57
N VAL A 551 -4.13 21.43 -3.54
CA VAL A 551 -3.59 22.36 -2.56
C VAL A 551 -2.12 22.07 -2.35
N TRP A 552 -1.27 23.09 -2.40
CA TRP A 552 0.14 23.01 -1.99
C TRP A 552 0.64 24.35 -1.46
N VAL A 553 1.78 24.35 -0.77
CA VAL A 553 2.37 25.57 -0.18
C VAL A 553 3.74 25.88 -0.78
N LYS A 554 4.05 27.17 -0.93
CA LYS A 554 5.30 27.71 -1.48
C LYS A 554 6.41 27.80 -0.44
N ASP A 555 6.58 26.76 0.37
CA ASP A 555 7.63 26.77 1.38
C ASP A 555 8.97 26.29 0.81
N ARG A 556 9.95 27.21 0.80
CA ARG A 556 11.32 26.95 0.34
C ARG A 556 12.31 26.77 1.49
N SER A 557 11.88 26.87 2.75
CA SER A 557 12.77 26.65 3.90
C SER A 557 12.91 25.18 4.24
N GLY A 558 11.94 24.34 3.83
CA GLY A 558 11.85 22.95 4.25
C GLY A 558 11.36 22.80 5.70
N ALA A 559 10.68 23.82 6.25
CA ALA A 559 10.20 23.80 7.63
C ALA A 559 9.22 22.64 7.87
N MET A 560 9.34 22.02 9.04
CA MET A 560 8.47 20.93 9.47
C MET A 560 7.02 21.41 9.60
N LYS A 561 6.10 20.61 9.10
CA LYS A 561 4.66 20.89 9.12
C LYS A 561 3.86 19.61 9.01
N THR A 562 2.64 19.64 9.51
CA THR A 562 1.68 18.55 9.36
C THR A 562 0.76 18.82 8.19
N LEU A 563 0.60 17.83 7.33
CA LEU A 563 -0.42 17.80 6.29
C LEU A 563 -1.60 16.99 6.81
N TRP A 564 -2.81 17.48 6.61
CA TRP A 564 -4.03 16.87 7.10
C TRP A 564 -5.02 16.66 5.96
N LEU A 565 -5.63 15.47 5.92
CA LEU A 565 -6.76 15.16 5.05
C LEU A 565 -7.80 14.37 5.82
N ARG A 566 -9.08 14.72 5.71
CA ARG A 566 -10.17 13.90 6.22
C ARG A 566 -11.24 13.74 5.16
N LYS A 567 -11.55 12.51 4.80
CA LYS A 567 -12.70 12.16 3.95
C LYS A 567 -13.76 11.47 4.82
N VAL A 568 -15.02 11.89 4.68
CA VAL A 568 -16.17 11.28 5.38
C VAL A 568 -17.22 10.88 4.35
N GLU A 569 -17.66 9.63 4.44
CA GLU A 569 -18.87 9.09 3.80
C GLU A 569 -19.91 8.86 4.90
N GLN A 570 -21.22 8.86 4.58
CA GLN A 570 -22.32 9.01 5.54
C GLN A 570 -22.24 8.12 6.80
N ASP A 571 -21.60 6.94 6.76
CA ASP A 571 -21.31 6.11 7.94
C ASP A 571 -20.02 5.30 7.74
N GLY A 572 -18.94 5.68 8.44
CA GLY A 572 -17.68 4.93 8.41
C GLY A 572 -16.49 5.78 8.82
N VAL A 573 -16.09 5.71 10.09
CA VAL A 573 -14.86 6.36 10.57
C VAL A 573 -13.74 5.33 10.53
N MET A 574 -12.89 5.40 9.50
CA MET A 574 -11.58 4.75 9.62
C MET A 574 -10.83 5.42 10.78
N PRO A 575 -10.09 4.66 11.61
CA PRO A 575 -9.29 5.24 12.67
C PRO A 575 -8.32 6.28 12.08
N PRO A 576 -8.06 7.39 12.79
CA PRO A 576 -7.08 8.35 12.33
C PRO A 576 -5.69 7.73 12.21
N VAL A 577 -5.03 7.95 11.08
CA VAL A 577 -3.69 7.44 10.80
C VAL A 577 -2.69 8.52 11.21
N TYR A 578 -2.29 8.48 12.48
CA TYR A 578 -1.37 9.44 13.14
C TYR A 578 -0.17 8.76 13.80
N GLU A 579 -0.03 7.44 13.66
CA GLU A 579 0.93 6.63 14.39
C GLU A 579 2.37 7.12 14.16
N ALA A 580 2.65 7.66 12.97
CA ALA A 580 3.95 8.22 12.62
C ALA A 580 4.13 9.72 12.91
N LEU A 581 3.12 10.40 13.47
CA LEU A 581 3.26 11.79 13.91
C LEU A 581 3.99 11.85 15.24
N ARG A 582 5.10 12.59 15.25
CA ARG A 582 5.80 13.04 16.46
C ARG A 582 4.86 13.88 17.34
N GLN A 583 5.11 13.88 18.65
CA GLN A 583 4.22 14.53 19.63
C GLN A 583 3.98 16.01 19.31
N GLU A 584 5.01 16.75 18.92
CA GLU A 584 4.96 18.18 18.58
C GLU A 584 4.11 18.46 17.32
N MET A 585 4.06 17.48 16.41
CA MET A 585 3.26 17.55 15.19
C MET A 585 1.79 17.23 15.41
N ARG A 586 1.42 16.62 16.54
CA ARG A 586 0.04 16.30 16.87
C ARG A 586 -0.70 17.56 17.30
N ALA A 587 -1.90 17.77 16.77
CA ALA A 587 -2.79 18.82 17.20
C ALA A 587 -3.81 18.23 18.18
N SER A 588 -4.06 18.93 19.29
CA SER A 588 -5.12 18.56 20.25
C SER A 588 -6.52 18.70 19.64
N LYS A 589 -6.70 19.68 18.74
CA LYS A 589 -7.92 19.92 17.97
C LYS A 589 -7.57 20.22 16.51
N ILE A 590 -8.28 19.59 15.58
CA ILE A 590 -8.16 19.79 14.12
C ILE A 590 -9.45 20.47 13.64
N PRO A 591 -9.39 21.54 12.81
CA PRO A 591 -10.55 22.33 12.40
C PRO A 591 -11.41 21.64 11.31
N PHE A 592 -11.67 20.34 11.45
CA PHE A 592 -12.47 19.56 10.52
C PHE A 592 -13.85 19.27 11.11
N ASP A 593 -14.83 20.03 10.63
CA ASP A 593 -16.25 19.85 10.96
C ASP A 593 -16.97 19.48 9.66
N LEU A 594 -17.24 18.18 9.44
CA LEU A 594 -17.93 17.70 8.26
C LEU A 594 -18.77 16.46 8.55
N ALA A 595 -20.01 16.48 8.08
CA ALA A 595 -20.89 15.29 8.03
C ALA A 595 -20.62 14.42 6.79
N SER A 596 -20.16 15.03 5.70
CA SER A 596 -19.77 14.37 4.44
C SER A 596 -18.83 15.27 3.63
N GLY A 597 -17.99 14.67 2.79
CA GLY A 597 -17.04 15.38 1.91
C GLY A 597 -15.59 15.24 2.37
N ILE A 598 -14.74 16.17 1.93
CA ILE A 598 -13.29 16.13 2.18
C ILE A 598 -12.84 17.44 2.82
N SER A 599 -11.93 17.36 3.79
CA SER A 599 -11.24 18.50 4.38
C SER A 599 -9.72 18.37 4.25
N ILE A 600 -9.04 19.48 4.00
CA ILE A 600 -7.58 19.56 3.79
C ILE A 600 -7.04 20.71 4.63
N ALA A 601 -5.92 20.50 5.31
CA ALA A 601 -5.20 21.57 5.98
C ALA A 601 -3.68 21.34 6.01
N PHE A 602 -2.92 22.43 6.07
CA PHE A 602 -1.48 22.40 6.37
C PHE A 602 -1.26 23.15 7.69
N SER A 603 -0.41 22.61 8.57
CA SER A 603 -0.19 23.19 9.90
C SER A 603 1.30 23.18 10.27
N PRO A 604 1.98 24.33 10.33
CA PRO A 604 3.34 24.39 10.87
C PRO A 604 3.38 23.95 12.34
N LEU A 605 4.58 23.70 12.85
CA LEU A 605 4.79 23.46 14.28
C LEU A 605 4.28 24.65 15.13
N PRO A 606 3.84 24.42 16.38
CA PRO A 606 3.43 25.49 17.29
C PRO A 606 4.54 26.54 17.49
N ILE A 607 4.15 27.81 17.57
CA ILE A 607 5.06 28.94 17.73
C ILE A 607 4.55 29.90 18.80
N VAL A 608 5.44 30.41 19.64
CA VAL A 608 5.11 31.47 20.61
C VAL A 608 5.35 32.82 19.95
N LEU A 609 4.31 33.65 19.85
CA LEU A 609 4.42 35.03 19.39
C LEU A 609 4.40 35.99 20.58
N ALA A 610 5.46 36.78 20.72
CA ALA A 610 5.53 37.88 21.66
C ALA A 610 4.55 39.02 21.29
N PRO A 611 4.23 39.93 22.22
CA PRO A 611 3.45 41.13 21.91
C PRO A 611 4.04 41.89 20.72
N ASN A 612 3.18 42.29 19.79
CA ASN A 612 3.50 42.96 18.53
C ASN A 612 4.37 42.16 17.54
N GLN A 613 4.62 40.88 17.79
CA GLN A 613 5.34 40.03 16.86
C GLN A 613 4.43 39.57 15.72
N ARG A 614 4.98 39.55 14.50
CA ARG A 614 4.33 39.06 13.29
C ARG A 614 4.89 37.73 12.84
N LEU A 615 4.04 36.94 12.20
CA LEU A 615 4.37 35.70 11.52
C LEU A 615 3.75 35.70 10.13
N THR A 616 4.61 35.69 9.11
CA THR A 616 4.20 35.49 7.72
C THR A 616 4.33 34.01 7.37
N LEU A 617 3.26 33.40 6.92
CA LEU A 617 3.26 31.99 6.48
C LEU A 617 3.65 31.87 5.00
N PRO A 618 4.18 30.71 4.56
CA PRO A 618 4.37 30.45 3.15
C PRO A 618 3.06 30.61 2.37
N ASP A 619 3.13 31.20 1.18
CA ASP A 619 1.97 31.33 0.31
C ASP A 619 1.36 29.96 0.00
N ALA A 620 0.03 29.89 0.07
CA ALA A 620 -0.73 28.72 -0.31
C ALA A 620 -1.25 28.83 -1.75
N VAL A 621 -1.35 27.71 -2.44
CA VAL A 621 -1.93 27.62 -3.78
C VAL A 621 -3.12 26.67 -3.75
N ILE A 622 -4.25 27.16 -4.24
CA ILE A 622 -5.44 26.34 -4.51
C ILE A 622 -5.65 26.38 -6.03
N GLY A 623 -5.69 25.21 -6.66
CA GLY A 623 -5.89 25.10 -8.10
C GLY A 623 -7.00 24.13 -8.47
N VAL A 624 -7.68 24.41 -9.57
CA VAL A 624 -8.60 23.48 -10.24
C VAL A 624 -7.92 22.87 -11.45
N HIS A 625 -8.33 21.68 -11.87
CA HIS A 625 -7.77 21.03 -13.06
C HIS A 625 -8.76 20.12 -13.79
N ALA A 626 -8.46 19.87 -15.06
CA ALA A 626 -9.00 18.77 -15.85
C ALA A 626 -8.00 17.60 -15.81
N GLY A 627 -8.44 16.41 -15.40
CA GLY A 627 -7.61 15.22 -15.23
C GLY A 627 -7.58 14.72 -13.79
N ASP A 628 -6.47 14.11 -13.40
CA ASP A 628 -6.27 13.43 -12.12
C ASP A 628 -5.08 14.03 -11.35
N TRP A 629 -4.58 13.28 -10.37
CA TRP A 629 -3.41 13.61 -9.55
C TRP A 629 -2.17 14.05 -10.33
N ARG A 630 -2.02 13.64 -11.60
CA ARG A 630 -0.87 14.03 -12.45
C ARG A 630 -0.81 15.55 -12.63
N GLU A 631 -1.94 16.22 -12.73
CA GLU A 631 -1.98 17.68 -12.91
C GLU A 631 -1.54 18.43 -11.65
N ALA A 632 -1.91 17.93 -10.47
CA ALA A 632 -1.46 18.46 -9.19
C ALA A 632 0.06 18.30 -9.04
N LEU A 633 0.60 17.10 -9.31
CA LEU A 633 2.02 16.84 -9.21
C LEU A 633 2.84 17.59 -10.26
N LYS A 634 2.37 17.73 -11.50
CA LYS A 634 3.00 18.60 -12.51
C LYS A 634 3.04 20.06 -12.06
N SER A 635 1.93 20.58 -11.50
CA SER A 635 1.85 21.95 -11.00
C SER A 635 2.85 22.19 -9.86
N TYR A 636 2.87 21.30 -8.86
CA TYR A 636 3.77 21.37 -7.72
C TYR A 636 5.24 21.24 -8.15
N THR A 637 5.56 20.21 -8.93
CA THR A 637 6.95 19.93 -9.32
C THR A 637 7.49 21.02 -10.23
N SER A 638 6.68 21.60 -11.13
CA SER A 638 7.08 22.77 -11.92
C SER A 638 7.54 23.94 -11.04
N TRP A 639 6.87 24.16 -9.90
CA TRP A 639 7.33 25.14 -8.91
C TRP A 639 8.61 24.68 -8.21
N VAL A 640 8.70 23.42 -7.77
CA VAL A 640 9.92 22.86 -7.16
C VAL A 640 11.14 23.07 -8.06
N ARG A 641 11.01 22.83 -9.38
CA ARG A 641 12.08 23.02 -10.36
C ARG A 641 12.62 24.46 -10.45
N THR A 642 11.90 25.47 -9.94
CA THR A 642 12.38 26.86 -9.91
C THR A 642 13.52 27.08 -8.92
N TRP A 643 13.58 26.28 -7.85
CA TRP A 643 14.55 26.43 -6.77
C TRP A 643 15.38 25.19 -6.51
N TRP A 644 14.84 23.99 -6.76
CA TRP A 644 15.53 22.73 -6.57
C TRP A 644 16.71 22.59 -7.52
N ARG A 645 17.85 22.14 -6.97
CA ARG A 645 19.08 21.89 -7.72
C ARG A 645 19.40 20.40 -7.67
N PRO A 646 19.37 19.69 -8.81
CA PRO A 646 19.72 18.27 -8.82
C PRO A 646 21.14 18.04 -8.28
N PRO A 647 21.42 16.83 -7.77
CA PRO A 647 22.74 16.48 -7.26
C PRO A 647 23.86 16.81 -8.27
N ASN A 648 24.88 17.55 -7.82
CA ASN A 648 26.08 17.89 -8.60
C ASN A 648 27.36 17.57 -7.79
N PRO A 649 28.33 16.76 -8.29
CA PRO A 649 28.28 16.00 -9.55
C PRO A 649 27.07 15.07 -9.60
N LYS A 650 26.59 14.83 -10.82
CA LYS A 650 25.41 13.98 -11.09
C LYS A 650 25.60 12.57 -10.53
N VAL A 651 24.48 11.90 -10.27
CA VAL A 651 24.46 10.50 -9.86
C VAL A 651 25.27 9.65 -10.84
N PRO A 652 26.26 8.88 -10.36
CA PRO A 652 27.08 8.01 -11.19
C PRO A 652 26.25 7.06 -12.07
N VAL A 653 26.70 6.86 -13.31
CA VAL A 653 26.00 5.98 -14.27
C VAL A 653 25.91 4.56 -13.73
N TRP A 654 26.95 4.05 -13.09
CA TRP A 654 26.96 2.69 -12.55
C TRP A 654 25.85 2.48 -11.52
N PHE A 655 25.57 3.48 -10.67
CA PHE A 655 24.58 3.38 -9.59
C PHE A 655 23.15 3.47 -10.12
N ARG A 656 22.90 4.34 -11.11
CA ARG A 656 21.60 4.39 -11.80
C ARG A 656 21.22 3.08 -12.51
N ARG A 657 22.20 2.20 -12.74
CA ARG A 657 22.04 0.88 -13.33
C ARG A 657 22.00 -0.25 -12.30
N CYS A 658 21.79 0.06 -11.02
CA CYS A 658 21.54 -0.91 -9.96
C CYS A 658 20.02 -1.04 -9.74
N PHE A 659 19.53 -2.25 -9.48
CA PHE A 659 18.09 -2.54 -9.32
C PHE A 659 17.84 -3.67 -8.32
N ASN A 660 18.88 -4.41 -7.95
CA ASN A 660 18.80 -5.46 -6.96
C ASN A 660 19.94 -5.25 -5.96
N ILE A 661 19.58 -4.73 -4.79
CA ILE A 661 20.51 -4.51 -3.68
C ILE A 661 20.43 -5.72 -2.75
N CYS A 662 21.56 -6.37 -2.55
CA CYS A 662 21.75 -7.29 -1.44
C CYS A 662 22.07 -6.46 -0.19
N ALA A 663 21.09 -6.28 0.68
CA ALA A 663 21.30 -5.64 1.98
C ALA A 663 21.42 -6.72 3.06
N LEU A 664 22.65 -6.96 3.53
CA LEU A 664 22.92 -7.80 4.68
C LEU A 664 22.78 -6.96 5.95
N HIS A 665 21.57 -6.86 6.50
CA HIS A 665 21.45 -6.68 7.96
C HIS A 665 21.68 -7.99 8.70
N GLU A 666 21.64 -9.13 8.00
CA GLU A 666 21.86 -10.43 8.58
C GLU A 666 23.34 -10.66 8.92
N HIS A 667 23.51 -11.32 10.05
CA HIS A 667 24.74 -11.41 10.83
C HIS A 667 25.85 -12.26 10.19
N GLU A 668 25.98 -12.37 8.87
CA GLU A 668 26.88 -13.38 8.29
C GLU A 668 28.34 -13.18 8.71
N SER A 669 28.81 -11.93 8.74
CA SER A 669 30.14 -11.61 9.28
C SER A 669 30.24 -11.93 10.79
N MET A 670 29.22 -11.60 11.56
CA MET A 670 29.13 -11.90 13.01
C MET A 670 29.05 -13.40 13.32
N LYS A 671 28.25 -14.17 12.58
CA LYS A 671 28.08 -15.63 12.74
C LYS A 671 29.40 -16.36 12.47
N ARG A 672 30.19 -15.84 11.53
CA ARG A 672 31.45 -16.43 11.09
C ARG A 672 32.66 -15.85 11.79
N MET A 673 32.48 -14.77 12.55
CA MET A 673 33.54 -14.02 13.19
C MET A 673 34.65 -13.61 12.20
N ARG A 674 34.25 -13.14 11.02
CA ARG A 674 35.15 -12.59 9.98
C ARG A 674 34.38 -11.67 9.04
N TYR A 675 35.07 -10.80 8.31
CA TYR A 675 34.46 -10.12 7.17
C TYR A 675 34.00 -11.13 6.12
N SER A 676 32.69 -11.21 5.91
CA SER A 676 32.08 -12.12 4.94
C SER A 676 30.91 -11.42 4.28
N GLY A 677 31.08 -11.06 3.01
CA GLY A 677 29.94 -10.77 2.14
C GLY A 677 29.14 -12.05 1.83
N PRO A 678 28.15 -11.97 0.92
CA PRO A 678 27.41 -13.16 0.49
C PRO A 678 28.35 -14.20 -0.12
N GLU A 679 28.17 -15.47 0.25
CA GLU A 679 28.95 -16.58 -0.33
C GLU A 679 28.57 -16.83 -1.79
N LYS A 680 27.27 -16.82 -2.07
CA LYS A 680 26.73 -17.00 -3.42
C LYS A 680 26.40 -15.65 -4.04
N LEU A 681 27.38 -15.07 -4.73
CA LEU A 681 27.17 -13.90 -5.57
C LEU A 681 26.53 -14.35 -6.89
N ARG A 682 25.21 -14.14 -7.00
CA ARG A 682 24.47 -14.29 -8.26
C ARG A 682 24.74 -13.09 -9.19
N PRO A 683 24.78 -13.26 -10.52
CA PRO A 683 24.93 -12.16 -11.47
C PRO A 683 23.80 -11.12 -11.40
N SER A 684 22.66 -11.50 -10.85
CA SER A 684 21.52 -10.61 -10.62
C SER A 684 21.70 -9.66 -9.44
N HIS A 685 22.74 -9.79 -8.62
CA HIS A 685 23.08 -8.80 -7.59
C HIS A 685 23.88 -7.65 -8.20
N HIS A 686 23.46 -6.41 -7.96
CA HIS A 686 24.14 -5.24 -8.53
C HIS A 686 24.91 -4.43 -7.49
N LEU A 687 24.40 -4.40 -6.25
CA LEU A 687 24.92 -3.60 -5.16
C LEU A 687 24.88 -4.41 -3.87
N PHE A 688 25.92 -4.29 -3.06
CA PHE A 688 25.99 -4.86 -1.72
C PHE A 688 26.03 -3.74 -0.68
N GLN A 689 25.00 -3.67 0.17
CA GLN A 689 24.98 -2.78 1.33
C GLN A 689 25.47 -3.55 2.56
N TRP A 690 26.63 -3.15 3.07
CA TRP A 690 27.31 -3.84 4.16
C TRP A 690 27.06 -3.15 5.50
N SER A 691 26.40 -3.84 6.42
CA SER A 691 26.22 -3.41 7.82
C SER A 691 27.00 -4.31 8.79
N VAL A 692 27.17 -3.87 10.04
CA VAL A 692 27.85 -4.65 11.10
C VAL A 692 29.30 -4.97 10.75
N TRP A 693 29.98 -4.03 10.08
CA TRP A 693 31.38 -4.15 9.66
C TRP A 693 32.35 -3.51 10.66
N TRP A 694 31.83 -2.75 11.64
CA TRP A 694 32.65 -2.01 12.60
C TRP A 694 33.15 -2.88 13.76
N GLU A 695 33.98 -2.31 14.62
CA GLU A 695 34.46 -2.92 15.85
C GLU A 695 33.33 -3.15 16.85
N HIS A 696 33.35 -4.32 17.47
CA HIS A 696 32.31 -4.80 18.36
C HIS A 696 32.82 -4.93 19.80
N PRO A 697 32.07 -4.49 20.83
CA PRO A 697 32.58 -4.52 22.21
C PRO A 697 32.64 -5.97 22.73
N GLU A 698 33.56 -6.35 23.62
CA GLU A 698 33.63 -7.78 24.06
C GLU A 698 32.55 -8.18 25.07
N VAL A 699 31.99 -7.18 25.76
CA VAL A 699 31.05 -7.34 26.87
C VAL A 699 29.95 -6.28 26.76
N ASP A 700 28.77 -6.57 27.31
CA ASP A 700 27.69 -5.59 27.42
C ASP A 700 27.95 -4.54 28.53
N ARG A 701 27.02 -3.59 28.69
CA ARG A 701 27.09 -2.56 29.74
C ARG A 701 27.12 -3.08 31.19
N PHE A 702 26.84 -4.37 31.39
CA PHE A 702 26.90 -5.07 32.67
C PHE A 702 28.12 -6.00 32.77
N ASN A 703 29.09 -5.85 31.87
CA ASN A 703 30.32 -6.65 31.81
C ASN A 703 30.07 -8.15 31.55
N ARG A 704 28.96 -8.48 30.86
CA ARG A 704 28.61 -9.87 30.53
C ARG A 704 29.08 -10.21 29.11
N PRO A 705 29.78 -11.33 28.89
CA PRO A 705 30.06 -11.83 27.55
C PRO A 705 28.75 -12.34 26.92
N LYS A 706 28.30 -11.70 25.83
CA LYS A 706 27.13 -12.15 25.08
C LYS A 706 27.51 -12.45 23.63
N PRO A 707 27.21 -13.65 23.09
CA PRO A 707 26.99 -13.83 21.66
C PRO A 707 25.55 -13.43 21.31
N GLY A 708 25.32 -12.54 20.32
CA GLY A 708 23.94 -12.20 19.89
C GLY A 708 23.76 -10.84 19.19
N ASN A 709 22.51 -10.42 18.97
CA ASN A 709 22.13 -9.26 18.13
C ASN A 709 22.64 -7.88 18.59
N TRP A 710 23.17 -7.77 19.82
CA TRP A 710 23.54 -6.50 20.46
C TRP A 710 24.74 -5.79 19.80
N TYR A 711 25.65 -6.55 19.20
CA TYR A 711 26.82 -6.04 18.47
C TYR A 711 26.44 -5.11 17.30
N ARG A 712 25.22 -5.25 16.75
CA ARG A 712 24.69 -4.40 15.67
C ARG A 712 24.57 -2.91 16.03
N LEU A 713 24.78 -2.52 17.29
CA LEU A 713 24.37 -1.20 17.79
C LEU A 713 25.53 -0.38 18.36
N ALA A 714 26.78 -0.85 18.19
CA ALA A 714 28.00 -0.12 18.57
C ALA A 714 28.34 1.03 17.60
N PHE A 715 27.35 1.88 17.32
CA PHE A 715 27.48 3.02 16.41
C PHE A 715 28.35 4.14 17.00
N GLY A 716 28.99 4.92 16.14
CA GLY A 716 29.68 6.16 16.49
C GLY A 716 31.15 6.18 16.07
N ASP A 717 31.96 5.23 16.57
CA ASP A 717 33.41 5.22 16.32
C ASP A 717 33.80 4.64 14.96
N TYR A 718 33.01 3.66 14.48
CA TYR A 718 33.19 2.99 13.18
C TYR A 718 34.64 2.54 12.91
N GLN A 719 35.30 1.97 13.91
CA GLN A 719 36.61 1.33 13.78
C GLN A 719 36.47 -0.04 13.10
N TYR A 720 37.57 -0.63 12.64
CA TYR A 720 37.57 -1.93 11.98
C TYR A 720 37.78 -3.05 13.00
N GLU A 721 36.95 -4.09 12.94
CA GLU A 721 37.03 -5.24 13.84
C GLU A 721 38.36 -6.00 13.68
N LEU A 722 39.26 -5.84 14.65
CA LEU A 722 40.60 -6.44 14.64
C LEU A 722 40.55 -7.97 14.73
N ARG A 723 39.57 -8.54 15.46
CA ARG A 723 39.42 -10.00 15.58
C ARG A 723 39.07 -10.66 14.25
N TRP A 724 38.57 -9.87 13.29
CA TRP A 724 38.23 -10.33 11.94
C TRP A 724 39.33 -10.06 10.93
N GLY A 725 40.51 -9.60 11.38
CA GLY A 725 41.65 -9.23 10.53
C GLY A 725 41.73 -7.74 10.19
N GLY A 726 40.89 -6.89 10.80
CA GLY A 726 40.98 -5.43 10.66
C GLY A 726 40.76 -4.92 9.23
N LEU A 727 41.32 -3.75 8.93
CA LEU A 727 41.13 -3.07 7.64
C LEU A 727 41.58 -3.91 6.45
N GLU A 728 42.71 -4.62 6.55
CA GLU A 728 43.25 -5.39 5.43
C GLU A 728 42.31 -6.51 4.98
N ALA A 729 41.74 -7.25 5.94
CA ALA A 729 40.78 -8.31 5.64
C ALA A 729 39.48 -7.74 5.02
N LEU A 730 39.02 -6.58 5.49
CA LEU A 730 37.87 -5.90 4.91
C LEU A 730 38.13 -5.46 3.46
N GLN A 731 39.29 -4.85 3.18
CA GLN A 731 39.69 -4.46 1.82
C GLN A 731 39.76 -5.65 0.87
N GLN A 732 40.31 -6.78 1.33
CA GLN A 732 40.39 -8.01 0.52
C GLN A 732 39.01 -8.54 0.14
N GLU A 733 38.06 -8.52 1.09
CA GLU A 733 36.70 -8.98 0.83
C GLU A 733 35.92 -8.01 -0.07
N ILE A 734 36.08 -6.70 0.10
CA ILE A 734 35.53 -5.70 -0.85
C ILE A 734 36.07 -5.95 -2.26
N LYS A 735 37.38 -6.17 -2.40
CA LYS A 735 38.00 -6.50 -3.69
C LYS A 735 37.45 -7.79 -4.28
N ARG A 736 37.17 -8.81 -3.46
CA ARG A 736 36.52 -10.05 -3.92
C ARG A 736 35.13 -9.76 -4.50
N ILE A 737 34.34 -8.91 -3.84
CA ILE A 737 33.00 -8.51 -4.30
C ILE A 737 33.08 -7.68 -5.59
N HIS A 738 34.03 -6.75 -5.69
CA HIS A 738 34.29 -5.99 -6.92
C HIS A 738 34.69 -6.89 -8.09
N ASN A 739 35.54 -7.89 -7.85
CA ASN A 739 35.95 -8.86 -8.88
C ASN A 739 34.77 -9.70 -9.39
N ALA A 740 33.70 -9.83 -8.61
CA ALA A 740 32.44 -10.46 -9.02
C ALA A 740 31.48 -9.49 -9.75
N GLY A 741 31.87 -8.23 -9.95
CA GLY A 741 31.10 -7.22 -10.70
C GLY A 741 30.09 -6.41 -9.87
N LEU A 742 30.05 -6.61 -8.55
CA LEU A 742 29.19 -5.86 -7.65
C LEU A 742 29.89 -4.59 -7.13
N ARG A 743 29.09 -3.68 -6.59
CA ARG A 743 29.56 -2.48 -5.87
C ARG A 743 29.27 -2.62 -4.38
N VAL A 744 30.04 -1.95 -3.54
CA VAL A 744 29.90 -2.03 -2.08
C VAL A 744 29.60 -0.65 -1.50
N VAL A 745 28.54 -0.56 -0.69
CA VAL A 745 28.20 0.64 0.08
C VAL A 745 28.21 0.32 1.57
N MET A 746 28.84 1.18 2.35
CA MET A 746 29.03 0.96 3.78
C MET A 746 27.90 1.61 4.57
N TYR A 747 27.24 0.85 5.44
CA TYR A 747 26.24 1.37 6.35
C TYR A 747 26.91 2.22 7.44
N VAL A 748 26.35 3.42 7.67
CA VAL A 748 26.70 4.33 8.77
C VAL A 748 25.38 4.89 9.31
N GLN A 749 25.18 4.84 10.62
CA GLN A 749 24.08 5.52 11.31
C GLN A 749 24.46 6.97 11.61
N SER A 750 23.56 7.90 11.33
CA SER A 750 23.71 9.35 11.48
C SER A 750 23.21 9.91 12.81
N TYR A 751 22.31 9.22 13.50
CA TYR A 751 21.65 9.74 14.71
C TYR A 751 22.07 9.00 15.98
N LEU A 752 22.03 7.67 15.94
CA LEU A 752 22.28 6.83 17.11
C LEU A 752 23.79 6.67 17.34
N VAL A 753 24.23 6.95 18.56
CA VAL A 753 25.62 6.76 19.00
C VAL A 753 25.62 5.94 20.27
N TRP A 754 26.39 4.86 20.32
CA TRP A 754 26.43 4.01 21.51
C TRP A 754 27.05 4.75 22.70
N LYS A 755 26.40 4.77 23.88
CA LYS A 755 26.87 5.57 25.04
C LYS A 755 28.26 5.17 25.53
N HIS A 756 28.69 3.94 25.26
CA HIS A 756 29.99 3.42 25.69
C HIS A 756 31.09 3.50 24.63
N SER A 757 30.76 3.93 23.41
CA SER A 757 31.73 4.31 22.38
C SER A 757 32.61 5.47 22.88
N ARG A 758 33.79 5.66 22.30
CA ARG A 758 34.64 6.82 22.62
C ARG A 758 33.88 8.10 22.35
N LEU A 759 33.25 8.22 21.18
CA LEU A 759 32.41 9.37 20.83
C LEU A 759 31.28 9.61 21.85
N GLY A 760 30.57 8.55 22.26
CA GLY A 760 29.46 8.64 23.21
C GLY A 760 29.90 9.06 24.62
N LYS A 761 31.09 8.64 25.06
CA LYS A 761 31.68 9.04 26.35
C LYS A 761 32.20 10.49 26.33
N GLU A 762 32.80 10.90 25.23
CA GLU A 762 33.42 12.23 25.10
C GLU A 762 32.40 13.34 24.84
N HIS A 763 31.35 13.06 24.05
CA HIS A 763 30.44 14.09 23.53
C HIS A 763 28.95 13.81 23.75
N GLY A 764 28.62 12.75 24.51
CA GLY A 764 27.24 12.31 24.77
C GLY A 764 26.30 13.43 25.18
N ASP A 765 26.56 14.05 26.35
CA ASP A 765 25.73 15.11 26.90
C ASP A 765 25.74 16.40 26.06
N ASP A 766 26.88 16.68 25.43
CA ASP A 766 27.09 17.89 24.64
C ASP A 766 26.30 17.87 23.34
N TRP A 767 26.12 16.72 22.69
CA TRP A 767 25.54 16.62 21.34
C TRP A 767 24.17 15.94 21.30
N VAL A 768 23.69 15.33 22.39
CA VAL A 768 22.37 14.69 22.44
C VAL A 768 21.24 15.68 22.17
N ALA A 769 20.29 15.31 21.30
CA ALA A 769 19.08 16.08 21.09
C ALA A 769 18.25 16.17 22.38
N ARG A 770 17.54 17.28 22.59
CA ARG A 770 16.78 17.51 23.83
C ARG A 770 15.35 17.91 23.54
N SER A 771 14.43 17.35 24.34
CA SER A 771 13.01 17.70 24.31
C SER A 771 12.75 19.16 24.70
N ALA A 772 11.49 19.61 24.57
CA ALA A 772 11.07 20.94 25.01
C ALA A 772 11.33 21.23 26.50
N THR A 773 11.46 20.17 27.33
CA THR A 773 11.81 20.27 28.76
C THR A 773 13.33 20.15 29.02
N LEU A 774 14.15 20.18 27.98
CA LEU A 774 15.61 20.06 28.01
C LEU A 774 16.16 18.73 28.54
N LYS A 775 15.30 17.70 28.64
CA LYS A 775 15.75 16.32 28.87
C LYS A 775 16.35 15.74 27.58
N PRO A 776 17.45 14.97 27.67
CA PRO A 776 17.95 14.17 26.55
C PRO A 776 16.83 13.34 25.92
N LEU A 777 16.80 13.30 24.59
CA LEU A 777 16.01 12.30 23.88
C LEU A 777 16.69 10.95 24.03
N GLU A 778 15.90 9.92 24.29
CA GLU A 778 16.33 8.55 24.48
C GLU A 778 15.30 7.59 23.87
N ASP A 779 14.71 7.97 22.73
CA ASP A 779 13.60 7.28 22.06
C ASP A 779 13.96 5.84 21.69
N TRP A 780 15.25 5.59 21.49
CA TRP A 780 15.82 4.30 21.12
C TRP A 780 16.58 3.62 22.27
N THR A 781 16.60 4.20 23.47
CA THR A 781 17.14 3.50 24.65
C THR A 781 16.05 2.61 25.23
N SER A 782 16.32 1.32 25.38
CA SER A 782 15.33 0.38 25.92
C SER A 782 15.99 -0.78 26.65
N GLU A 783 15.51 -1.07 27.87
CA GLU A 783 15.95 -2.21 28.67
C GLU A 783 15.53 -3.54 28.04
N GLU A 784 14.40 -3.59 27.34
CA GLU A 784 13.91 -4.80 26.65
C GLU A 784 14.77 -5.17 25.43
N THR A 785 15.36 -4.16 24.79
CA THR A 785 16.20 -4.32 23.58
C THR A 785 17.70 -4.25 23.86
N ASP A 786 18.10 -4.05 25.14
CA ASP A 786 19.48 -3.79 25.58
C ASP A 786 20.14 -2.60 24.82
N MET A 787 19.35 -1.70 24.24
CA MET A 787 19.87 -0.51 23.53
C MET A 787 20.20 0.60 24.53
N ASP A 788 21.46 1.03 24.54
CA ASP A 788 21.94 2.15 25.35
C ASP A 788 22.70 3.14 24.47
N VAL A 789 21.94 4.01 23.83
CA VAL A 789 22.42 4.93 22.78
C VAL A 789 22.05 6.36 23.13
N TRP A 790 22.89 7.29 22.70
CA TRP A 790 22.54 8.68 22.58
C TRP A 790 21.88 8.95 21.24
N ASP A 791 20.87 9.80 21.29
CA ASP A 791 20.11 10.32 20.17
C ASP A 791 20.69 11.68 19.77
N PHE A 792 21.74 11.71 18.94
CA PHE A 792 22.50 12.94 18.69
C PHE A 792 21.74 13.95 17.81
N CYS A 793 21.81 15.22 18.19
CA CYS A 793 21.27 16.29 17.37
C CYS A 793 22.11 16.46 16.09
N VAL A 794 21.53 16.11 14.94
CA VAL A 794 22.11 16.39 13.61
C VAL A 794 22.25 17.89 13.31
N GLY A 795 21.65 18.72 14.17
CA GLY A 795 21.82 20.17 14.25
C GLY A 795 23.23 20.62 14.62
N THR A 796 23.95 19.83 15.41
CA THR A 796 25.21 20.23 16.03
C THR A 796 26.34 20.33 15.01
N PRO A 797 26.92 21.51 14.73
CA PRO A 797 27.93 21.66 13.67
C PRO A 797 29.16 20.78 13.85
N ALA A 798 29.65 20.60 15.08
CA ALA A 798 30.80 19.75 15.38
C ALA A 798 30.51 18.27 15.08
N TYR A 799 29.30 17.81 15.38
CA TYR A 799 28.87 16.45 15.06
C TYR A 799 28.74 16.23 13.55
N GLN A 800 28.18 17.20 12.81
CA GLN A 800 28.11 17.13 11.35
C GLN A 800 29.50 16.97 10.71
N GLU A 801 30.51 17.70 11.23
CA GLU A 801 31.90 17.55 10.78
C GLU A 801 32.47 16.18 11.12
N TYR A 802 32.15 15.64 12.30
CA TYR A 802 32.56 14.29 12.69
C TYR A 802 32.00 13.24 11.73
N VAL A 803 30.69 13.27 11.44
CA VAL A 803 30.05 12.33 10.51
C VAL A 803 30.67 12.44 9.10
N ALA A 804 30.87 13.66 8.59
CA ALA A 804 31.49 13.87 7.28
C ALA A 804 32.92 13.34 7.21
N LYS A 805 33.74 13.58 8.25
CA LYS A 805 35.11 13.04 8.35
C LYS A 805 35.13 11.52 8.43
N THR A 806 34.23 10.93 9.21
CA THR A 806 34.10 9.48 9.34
C THR A 806 33.72 8.84 8.01
N CYS A 807 32.73 9.38 7.30
CA CYS A 807 32.34 8.89 5.97
C CYS A 807 33.50 8.98 4.97
N LYS A 808 34.23 10.11 4.94
CA LYS A 808 35.41 10.29 4.08
C LYS A 808 36.51 9.28 4.40
N ARG A 809 36.80 9.07 5.68
CA ARG A 809 37.80 8.12 6.17
C ARG A 809 37.46 6.70 5.69
N ILE A 810 36.23 6.24 5.94
CA ILE A 810 35.77 4.91 5.54
C ILE A 810 36.00 4.69 4.05
N LEU A 811 35.60 5.62 3.17
CA LEU A 811 35.79 5.46 1.73
C LEU A 811 37.27 5.48 1.31
N THR A 812 38.06 6.36 1.92
CA THR A 812 39.50 6.49 1.61
C THR A 812 40.26 5.22 2.00
N GLU A 813 39.93 4.65 3.15
CA GLU A 813 40.64 3.50 3.72
C GLU A 813 40.15 2.17 3.14
N THR A 814 38.84 1.98 2.94
CA THR A 814 38.28 0.67 2.56
C THR A 814 38.24 0.42 1.04
N GLY A 815 38.19 1.48 0.23
CA GLY A 815 37.96 1.37 -1.21
C GLY A 815 36.51 1.10 -1.61
N ALA A 816 35.54 1.23 -0.69
CA ALA A 816 34.11 1.10 -1.00
C ALA A 816 33.60 2.19 -1.98
N ASP A 817 32.46 1.93 -2.61
CA ASP A 817 31.87 2.77 -3.66
C ASP A 817 30.88 3.82 -3.13
N GLY A 818 30.56 3.80 -1.85
CA GLY A 818 29.64 4.78 -1.27
C GLY A 818 29.29 4.53 0.18
N ILE A 819 28.50 5.45 0.71
CA ILE A 819 27.96 5.40 2.06
C ILE A 819 26.44 5.28 1.96
N TYR A 820 25.91 4.31 2.69
CA TYR A 820 24.51 4.31 3.10
C TYR A 820 24.44 4.98 4.48
N LEU A 821 23.86 6.18 4.55
CA LEU A 821 23.74 6.97 5.78
C LEU A 821 22.31 6.85 6.32
N ASP A 822 22.14 5.98 7.31
CA ASP A 822 20.84 5.62 7.86
C ASP A 822 20.20 6.77 8.62
N SER A 823 18.87 6.86 8.54
CA SER A 823 18.04 7.87 9.22
C SER A 823 18.41 9.34 8.94
N ALA A 824 19.25 9.60 7.93
CA ALA A 824 19.89 10.91 7.72
C ALA A 824 18.93 12.03 7.29
N ALA A 825 17.76 11.67 6.74
CA ALA A 825 16.71 12.63 6.39
C ALA A 825 15.72 12.85 7.53
N ASP A 826 15.73 12.04 8.59
CA ASP A 826 14.81 12.20 9.71
C ASP A 826 15.26 13.37 10.62
N ALA A 827 14.42 14.39 10.70
CA ALA A 827 14.69 15.57 11.48
C ALA A 827 14.01 15.48 12.86
N TYR A 828 14.82 15.29 13.90
CA TYR A 828 14.35 15.32 15.29
C TYR A 828 14.27 16.76 15.80
N PRO A 829 13.14 17.21 16.39
CA PRO A 829 13.09 18.50 17.05
C PRO A 829 14.03 18.48 18.25
N CYS A 830 14.94 19.45 18.31
CA CYS A 830 15.81 19.69 19.45
C CYS A 830 15.57 21.12 19.94
N TYR A 831 15.56 21.29 21.27
CA TYR A 831 15.31 22.59 21.92
C TYR A 831 16.55 23.13 22.65
N ASP A 832 17.69 22.47 22.52
CA ASP A 832 18.94 22.93 23.12
C ASP A 832 19.58 24.03 22.26
N LYS A 833 19.60 25.25 22.81
CA LYS A 833 20.17 26.41 22.12
C LYS A 833 21.69 26.31 21.94
N ARG A 834 22.38 25.45 22.69
CA ARG A 834 23.83 25.23 22.57
C ARG A 834 24.25 24.64 21.23
N HIS A 835 23.35 23.90 20.57
CA HIS A 835 23.64 23.24 19.29
C HIS A 835 23.52 24.16 18.07
N GLY A 836 23.11 25.41 18.25
CA GLY A 836 23.14 26.44 17.19
C GLY A 836 22.15 26.24 16.05
N HIS A 837 21.18 25.32 16.20
CA HIS A 837 20.25 24.94 15.13
C HIS A 837 18.93 25.74 15.09
N GLY A 838 18.80 26.85 15.81
CA GLY A 838 17.54 27.62 15.83
C GLY A 838 16.29 26.73 16.02
N ASN A 839 15.20 27.06 15.32
CA ASN A 839 13.91 26.35 15.42
C ASN A 839 13.52 25.54 14.15
N GLU A 840 14.48 25.19 13.28
CA GLU A 840 14.19 24.56 11.96
C GLU A 840 14.91 23.20 11.78
N PRO A 841 14.51 22.11 12.49
CA PRO A 841 15.31 20.89 12.58
C PRO A 841 15.66 20.24 11.22
N ALA A 842 14.71 20.24 10.28
CA ALA A 842 14.90 19.68 8.93
C ALA A 842 15.92 20.44 8.09
N ARG A 843 16.29 21.67 8.45
CA ARG A 843 17.34 22.41 7.75
C ARG A 843 18.73 21.87 8.05
N PHE A 844 18.92 21.24 9.21
CA PHE A 844 20.25 20.78 9.63
C PHE A 844 20.59 19.39 9.11
N SER A 845 19.62 18.51 8.94
CA SER A 845 19.82 17.28 8.19
C SER A 845 20.33 17.59 6.77
N LEU A 846 19.77 18.60 6.09
CA LEU A 846 20.25 19.07 4.78
C LEU A 846 21.71 19.53 4.82
N GLU A 847 22.10 20.27 5.85
CA GLU A 847 23.47 20.77 6.00
C GLU A 847 24.45 19.62 6.28
N MET A 848 24.07 18.65 7.10
CA MET A 848 24.83 17.42 7.32
C MET A 848 25.03 16.66 6.00
N LEU A 849 23.95 16.41 5.25
CA LEU A 849 24.03 15.73 3.96
C LEU A 849 24.92 16.48 2.96
N ARG A 850 24.85 17.81 2.95
CA ARG A 850 25.73 18.64 2.11
C ARG A 850 27.21 18.46 2.47
N LYS A 851 27.55 18.45 3.76
CA LYS A 851 28.91 18.22 4.26
C LYS A 851 29.40 16.81 3.97
N VAL A 852 28.59 15.79 4.26
CA VAL A 852 28.89 14.39 3.97
C VAL A 852 29.10 14.19 2.48
N ARG A 853 28.19 14.68 1.62
CA ARG A 853 28.32 14.61 0.16
C ARG A 853 29.65 15.20 -0.29
N LYS A 854 30.00 16.41 0.17
CA LYS A 854 31.28 17.04 -0.18
C LYS A 854 32.46 16.14 0.22
N ALA A 855 32.45 15.65 1.46
CA ALA A 855 33.54 14.86 2.00
C ALA A 855 33.73 13.50 1.28
N ILE A 856 32.65 12.80 0.93
CA ILE A 856 32.75 11.54 0.18
C ILE A 856 33.20 11.75 -1.27
N LYS A 857 32.80 12.86 -1.92
CA LYS A 857 33.21 13.16 -3.30
C LYS A 857 34.68 13.57 -3.37
N GLU A 858 35.23 14.17 -2.31
CA GLU A 858 36.67 14.41 -2.16
C GLU A 858 37.47 13.10 -2.03
N ALA A 859 36.92 12.07 -1.37
CA ALA A 859 37.56 10.75 -1.31
C ALA A 859 37.47 10.02 -2.65
N ASN A 860 36.31 10.04 -3.29
CA ASN A 860 36.07 9.42 -4.58
C ASN A 860 34.98 10.19 -5.35
N PRO A 861 35.29 10.81 -6.50
CA PRO A 861 34.30 11.54 -7.29
C PRO A 861 33.09 10.71 -7.76
N GLN A 862 33.26 9.39 -7.85
CA GLN A 862 32.21 8.42 -8.22
C GLN A 862 31.50 7.81 -7.00
N ALA A 863 31.88 8.16 -5.76
CA ALA A 863 31.21 7.63 -4.57
C ALA A 863 29.77 8.12 -4.47
N ILE A 864 28.88 7.30 -3.95
CA ILE A 864 27.46 7.66 -3.78
C ILE A 864 27.09 7.90 -2.32
N LEU A 865 26.15 8.81 -2.10
CA LEU A 865 25.43 8.97 -0.83
C LEU A 865 24.01 8.42 -1.00
N HIS A 866 23.71 7.33 -0.31
CA HIS A 866 22.40 6.68 -0.25
C HIS A 866 21.84 6.83 1.17
N ILE A 867 20.54 7.07 1.33
CA ILE A 867 19.92 7.27 2.66
C ILE A 867 18.62 6.47 2.84
N GLU A 868 18.15 6.41 4.10
CA GLU A 868 16.80 5.95 4.47
C GLU A 868 15.76 7.06 4.27
N ASP A 869 14.68 6.72 3.57
CA ASP A 869 13.56 7.62 3.27
C ASP A 869 14.05 8.96 2.67
N VAL A 870 13.15 9.90 2.41
CA VAL A 870 13.51 11.20 1.83
C VAL A 870 13.07 12.35 2.71
N CYS A 871 12.02 12.18 3.52
CA CYS A 871 11.44 13.13 4.48
C CYS A 871 11.08 14.55 3.97
N SER A 872 11.58 14.99 2.81
CA SER A 872 11.20 16.20 2.08
C SER A 872 11.94 16.25 0.74
N GLU A 873 11.34 16.87 -0.28
CA GLU A 873 12.02 17.08 -1.57
C GLU A 873 13.34 17.88 -1.48
N HIS A 874 13.61 18.57 -0.35
CA HIS A 874 14.87 19.27 -0.13
C HIS A 874 16.06 18.31 -0.03
N HIS A 875 15.88 17.14 0.60
CA HIS A 875 16.96 16.16 0.79
C HIS A 875 17.43 15.58 -0.56
N LEU A 876 16.54 15.49 -1.55
CA LEU A 876 16.83 15.01 -2.90
C LEU A 876 17.96 15.78 -3.61
N GLN A 877 18.32 16.97 -3.16
CA GLN A 877 19.40 17.78 -3.73
C GLN A 877 20.80 17.30 -3.33
N PHE A 878 20.91 16.55 -2.23
CA PHE A 878 22.19 16.21 -1.60
C PHE A 878 22.50 14.71 -1.60
N ILE A 879 21.58 13.88 -2.09
CA ILE A 879 21.72 12.43 -2.14
C ILE A 879 21.82 11.92 -3.58
N ASP A 880 22.44 10.77 -3.77
CA ASP A 880 22.47 10.06 -5.05
C ASP A 880 21.34 9.03 -5.16
N GLY A 881 20.86 8.52 -4.02
CA GLY A 881 19.67 7.69 -3.96
C GLY A 881 19.05 7.60 -2.57
N ALA A 882 17.85 7.03 -2.52
CA ALA A 882 17.13 6.70 -1.29
C ALA A 882 16.44 5.35 -1.47
N TRP A 883 16.29 4.58 -0.39
CA TRP A 883 15.23 3.59 -0.38
C TRP A 883 14.05 4.08 0.45
N LEU A 884 12.85 3.71 0.02
CA LEU A 884 11.61 4.01 0.72
C LEU A 884 10.92 2.70 1.12
N LYS A 885 9.99 2.83 2.05
CA LYS A 885 9.09 1.75 2.48
C LYS A 885 7.72 1.93 1.85
N GLU A 886 7.66 2.24 0.56
CA GLU A 886 6.40 2.61 -0.11
C GLU A 886 5.45 1.40 -0.16
N PHE A 887 5.98 0.24 -0.55
CA PHE A 887 5.23 -0.99 -0.67
C PHE A 887 5.34 -1.89 0.58
N GLU A 888 5.77 -1.33 1.71
CA GLU A 888 5.98 -2.09 2.94
C GLU A 888 4.68 -2.55 3.61
N MET A 889 4.69 -3.80 4.09
CA MET A 889 3.66 -4.38 4.96
C MET A 889 4.19 -4.70 6.37
N TYR A 890 4.91 -3.78 7.01
CA TYR A 890 5.23 -3.88 8.43
C TYR A 890 4.14 -3.19 9.26
N PRO A 891 3.64 -3.79 10.36
CA PRO A 891 2.65 -3.12 11.21
C PRO A 891 3.22 -1.82 11.82
N PRO A 892 2.38 -0.79 12.05
CA PRO A 892 0.94 -0.74 11.79
C PRO A 892 0.58 -0.46 10.32
N MET A 893 1.56 -0.13 9.46
CA MET A 893 1.36 0.29 8.07
C MET A 893 0.75 -0.79 7.17
N SER A 894 1.01 -2.07 7.46
CA SER A 894 0.37 -3.21 6.77
C SER A 894 -1.16 -3.17 6.79
N ASN A 895 -1.78 -2.60 7.82
CA ASN A 895 -3.24 -2.45 7.91
C ASN A 895 -3.79 -1.42 6.91
N TYR A 896 -2.92 -0.57 6.38
CA TYR A 896 -3.24 0.61 5.60
C TYR A 896 -2.88 0.41 4.12
N THR A 897 -1.72 -0.19 3.82
CA THR A 897 -1.16 -0.34 2.46
C THR A 897 -2.16 -0.83 1.39
N PRO A 898 -3.01 -1.86 1.62
CA PRO A 898 -3.98 -2.33 0.62
C PRO A 898 -5.07 -1.31 0.24
N HIS A 899 -5.18 -0.22 0.98
CA HIS A 899 -6.16 0.85 0.76
C HIS A 899 -5.60 2.06 0.02
N PHE A 900 -4.28 2.17 -0.17
CA PHE A 900 -3.62 3.36 -0.70
C PHE A 900 -2.88 3.17 -2.04
N THR A 901 -3.01 1.99 -2.62
CA THR A 901 -2.41 1.61 -3.91
C THR A 901 -3.44 1.61 -5.04
N ALA A 902 -4.40 2.55 -5.01
CA ALA A 902 -5.35 2.72 -6.13
C ALA A 902 -4.59 2.84 -7.46
N TYR A 903 -3.43 3.49 -7.45
CA TYR A 903 -2.40 3.32 -8.45
C TYR A 903 -1.12 2.81 -7.76
N PRO A 904 -0.55 1.64 -8.13
CA PRO A 904 0.69 1.13 -7.55
C PRO A 904 1.90 1.87 -8.14
N ILE A 905 1.92 3.19 -7.98
CA ILE A 905 2.91 4.10 -8.56
C ILE A 905 3.87 4.57 -7.47
N PHE A 906 5.17 4.51 -7.76
CA PHE A 906 6.20 5.13 -6.95
C PHE A 906 6.42 6.57 -7.44
N PHE A 907 5.64 7.53 -6.93
CA PHE A 907 5.54 8.86 -7.56
C PHE A 907 6.88 9.60 -7.66
N LEU A 908 7.74 9.52 -6.64
CA LEU A 908 9.06 10.18 -6.68
C LEU A 908 9.92 9.76 -7.88
N ARG A 909 9.82 8.50 -8.33
CA ARG A 909 10.54 7.99 -9.50
C ARG A 909 10.18 8.75 -10.78
N PHE A 910 8.93 9.19 -10.90
CA PHE A 910 8.43 9.86 -12.10
C PHE A 910 8.64 11.38 -12.09
N TYR A 911 8.63 12.00 -10.91
CA TYR A 911 8.75 13.45 -10.79
C TYR A 911 10.15 13.95 -10.39
N PHE A 912 11.01 13.07 -9.87
CA PHE A 912 12.41 13.34 -9.51
C PHE A 912 13.34 12.23 -10.06
N PRO A 913 13.33 11.93 -11.37
CA PRO A 913 14.08 10.82 -11.94
C PRO A 913 15.60 11.00 -11.91
N GLU A 914 16.09 12.17 -11.51
CA GLU A 914 17.52 12.44 -11.30
C GLU A 914 18.12 11.71 -10.09
N VAL A 915 17.28 11.29 -9.14
CA VAL A 915 17.66 10.54 -7.94
C VAL A 915 17.30 9.07 -8.15
N TRP A 916 18.18 8.18 -7.69
CA TRP A 916 17.93 6.74 -7.77
C TRP A 916 17.08 6.26 -6.59
N PHE A 917 16.12 5.37 -6.86
CA PHE A 917 15.21 4.85 -5.83
C PHE A 917 15.16 3.33 -5.81
N ALA A 918 15.00 2.80 -4.61
CA ALA A 918 14.61 1.41 -4.37
C ALA A 918 13.54 1.31 -3.29
N ASP A 919 12.83 0.19 -3.24
CA ASP A 919 11.93 -0.13 -2.14
C ASP A 919 12.56 -1.21 -1.23
N TRP A 920 12.55 -0.94 0.07
CA TRP A 920 12.97 -1.88 1.12
C TRP A 920 11.82 -2.76 1.62
N GLY A 921 10.64 -2.14 1.62
CA GLY A 921 9.42 -2.59 2.28
C GLY A 921 8.83 -3.85 1.72
N THR A 922 9.24 -4.16 0.51
CA THR A 922 9.18 -5.44 -0.13
C THR A 922 8.86 -6.62 0.84
N GLY A 923 9.80 -7.18 1.61
CA GLY A 923 9.50 -8.30 2.53
C GLY A 923 9.42 -9.66 1.84
N ASP A 924 8.42 -10.49 2.16
CA ASP A 924 8.01 -11.69 1.38
C ASP A 924 6.70 -11.44 0.60
N TYR A 925 6.17 -10.21 0.69
CA TYR A 925 4.96 -9.76 0.02
C TYR A 925 5.13 -9.67 -1.51
N ALA A 926 4.79 -10.76 -2.20
CA ALA A 926 4.99 -10.94 -3.63
C ALA A 926 4.50 -9.76 -4.53
N PRO A 927 3.39 -9.05 -4.25
CA PRO A 927 2.96 -7.90 -5.06
C PRO A 927 3.96 -6.74 -5.05
N GLY A 928 4.70 -6.52 -3.95
CA GLY A 928 5.68 -5.43 -3.89
C GLY A 928 6.77 -5.55 -4.96
N TRP A 929 7.19 -6.77 -5.35
CA TRP A 929 8.33 -6.94 -6.28
C TRP A 929 7.88 -6.59 -7.68
N ARG A 930 6.65 -6.98 -7.97
CA ARG A 930 5.94 -6.68 -9.20
C ARG A 930 5.78 -5.17 -9.33
N TRP A 931 5.41 -4.47 -8.25
CA TRP A 931 5.32 -3.02 -8.27
C TRP A 931 6.69 -2.33 -8.40
N CYS A 932 7.76 -2.89 -7.83
CA CYS A 932 9.12 -2.37 -8.08
C CYS A 932 9.50 -2.46 -9.56
N LEU A 933 9.28 -3.63 -10.19
CA LEU A 933 9.47 -3.82 -11.63
C LEU A 933 8.59 -2.87 -12.44
N PHE A 934 7.29 -2.78 -12.11
CA PHE A 934 6.33 -1.91 -12.79
C PHE A 934 6.80 -0.45 -12.79
N ASN A 935 7.37 0.03 -11.70
CA ASN A 935 7.86 1.40 -11.56
C ASN A 935 9.30 1.60 -12.06
N GLY A 936 10.03 0.54 -12.40
CA GLY A 936 11.42 0.64 -12.81
C GLY A 936 12.33 1.16 -11.70
N ILE A 937 12.11 0.69 -10.46
CA ILE A 937 12.91 1.00 -9.28
C ILE A 937 13.59 -0.26 -8.74
N GLY A 938 14.61 -0.08 -7.90
CA GLY A 938 15.30 -1.22 -7.29
C GLY A 938 14.54 -1.87 -6.13
N THR A 939 14.96 -3.08 -5.75
CA THR A 939 14.56 -3.76 -4.51
C THR A 939 15.74 -3.86 -3.54
N CYS A 940 15.49 -3.76 -2.25
CA CYS A 940 16.54 -3.79 -1.22
C CYS A 940 16.33 -4.92 -0.20
N ARG A 941 16.49 -6.18 -0.65
CA ARG A 941 16.46 -7.41 0.17
C ARG A 941 17.19 -8.56 -0.55
N TRP A 942 17.31 -9.71 0.11
CA TRP A 942 17.82 -10.92 -0.53
C TRP A 942 16.99 -11.30 -1.77
N PRO A 943 17.63 -11.54 -2.93
CA PRO A 943 16.87 -11.88 -4.11
C PRO A 943 16.37 -13.32 -4.07
N ASN A 944 15.12 -13.47 -4.50
CA ASN A 944 14.54 -14.74 -4.90
C ASN A 944 14.63 -14.88 -6.43
N ASP A 945 14.13 -15.96 -7.00
CA ASP A 945 14.23 -16.19 -8.44
C ASP A 945 13.45 -15.16 -9.27
N TYR A 946 12.36 -14.60 -8.72
CA TYR A 946 11.63 -13.52 -9.37
C TYR A 946 12.47 -12.24 -9.45
N THR A 947 13.06 -11.77 -8.33
CA THR A 947 13.89 -10.56 -8.33
C THR A 947 15.21 -10.76 -9.05
N ALA A 948 15.74 -11.98 -9.08
CA ALA A 948 16.92 -12.31 -9.88
C ALA A 948 16.63 -12.17 -11.38
N ARG A 949 15.53 -12.76 -11.88
CA ARG A 949 15.12 -12.69 -13.28
C ARG A 949 14.78 -11.25 -13.71
N THR A 950 13.99 -10.55 -12.91
CA THR A 950 13.57 -9.17 -13.22
C THR A 950 14.70 -8.16 -13.06
N GLY A 951 15.56 -8.32 -12.05
CA GLY A 951 16.79 -7.55 -11.87
C GLY A 951 17.72 -7.64 -13.08
N ARG A 952 17.90 -8.85 -13.64
CA ARG A 952 18.65 -9.05 -14.89
C ARG A 952 18.04 -8.28 -16.06
N VAL A 953 16.72 -8.42 -16.31
CA VAL A 953 16.05 -7.69 -17.40
C VAL A 953 16.21 -6.18 -17.24
N MET A 954 16.08 -5.66 -16.02
CA MET A 954 16.31 -4.24 -15.74
C MET A 954 17.77 -3.83 -15.98
N LYS A 955 18.75 -4.69 -15.63
CA LYS A 955 20.19 -4.43 -15.86
C LYS A 955 20.54 -4.39 -17.35
N GLU A 956 20.03 -5.34 -18.12
CA GLU A 956 20.22 -5.42 -19.58
C GLU A 956 19.57 -4.23 -20.32
N ASN A 957 18.64 -3.53 -19.68
CA ASN A 957 17.90 -2.39 -20.23
C ASN A 957 18.04 -1.13 -19.37
N ALA A 958 19.16 -1.03 -18.65
CA ALA A 958 19.31 -0.05 -17.59
C ALA A 958 19.26 1.40 -18.08
N GLU A 959 19.69 1.69 -19.31
CA GLU A 959 19.54 3.03 -19.91
C GLU A 959 18.07 3.49 -19.94
N ALA A 960 17.15 2.58 -20.30
CA ALA A 960 15.72 2.87 -20.34
C ALA A 960 15.16 3.02 -18.93
N PHE A 961 15.41 2.04 -18.05
CA PHE A 961 14.93 2.10 -16.68
C PHE A 961 15.54 3.25 -15.86
N ALA A 962 16.68 3.81 -16.26
CA ALA A 962 17.29 5.00 -15.67
C ALA A 962 16.95 6.32 -16.41
N THR A 963 15.97 6.29 -17.32
CA THR A 963 15.57 7.49 -18.07
C THR A 963 15.11 8.62 -17.17
N LEU A 964 15.46 9.85 -17.58
CA LEU A 964 15.02 11.10 -16.94
C LEU A 964 13.65 11.57 -17.41
N GLN A 965 13.01 10.84 -18.34
CA GLN A 965 11.68 11.15 -18.86
C GLN A 965 10.74 9.94 -18.73
N PRO A 966 10.61 9.33 -17.53
CA PRO A 966 9.65 8.25 -17.34
C PRO A 966 8.22 8.81 -17.41
N GLU A 967 7.28 8.01 -17.90
CA GLU A 967 5.88 8.41 -18.01
C GLU A 967 5.01 7.37 -17.30
N PRO A 968 4.30 7.75 -16.21
CA PRO A 968 3.45 6.82 -15.48
C PRO A 968 2.05 6.72 -16.12
N LEU A 969 1.46 5.53 -16.08
CA LEU A 969 0.07 5.26 -16.49
C LEU A 969 -0.25 5.79 -17.91
N VAL A 970 0.56 5.38 -18.89
CA VAL A 970 0.24 5.58 -20.30
C VAL A 970 -1.03 4.81 -20.64
N LYS A 971 -1.78 5.30 -21.65
CA LYS A 971 -3.08 4.74 -22.00
C LYS A 971 -2.97 3.28 -22.43
N THR A 972 -3.85 2.45 -21.88
CA THR A 972 -4.06 1.05 -22.26
C THR A 972 -5.44 0.87 -22.86
N GLU A 973 -5.65 -0.23 -23.59
CA GLU A 973 -6.91 -0.52 -24.29
C GLU A 973 -7.90 -1.36 -23.44
N LYS A 974 -7.48 -1.81 -22.26
CA LYS A 974 -8.27 -2.63 -21.35
C LYS A 974 -8.28 -2.04 -19.95
N GLU A 975 -9.46 -1.97 -19.35
CA GLU A 975 -9.62 -1.56 -17.96
C GLU A 975 -8.88 -2.52 -17.01
N GLY A 976 -8.34 -1.98 -15.92
CA GLY A 976 -7.51 -2.75 -14.98
C GLY A 976 -6.10 -3.09 -15.47
N VAL A 977 -5.78 -2.86 -16.74
CA VAL A 977 -4.39 -2.98 -17.26
C VAL A 977 -3.73 -1.61 -17.18
N LEU A 978 -2.63 -1.52 -16.46
CA LEU A 978 -1.85 -0.30 -16.27
C LEU A 978 -0.51 -0.42 -17.00
N ALA A 979 0.01 0.67 -17.56
CA ALA A 979 1.32 0.66 -18.20
C ALA A 979 2.16 1.89 -17.87
N ASN A 980 3.46 1.71 -17.66
CA ASN A 980 4.43 2.81 -17.58
C ASN A 980 5.37 2.75 -18.79
N ARG A 981 5.90 3.91 -19.18
CA ARG A 981 6.78 4.04 -20.35
C ARG A 981 8.13 4.64 -19.95
N PHE A 982 9.19 4.01 -20.43
CA PHE A 982 10.58 4.36 -20.17
C PHE A 982 11.33 4.55 -21.49
N PRO A 983 11.31 5.78 -22.05
CA PRO A 983 11.90 6.04 -23.37
C PRO A 983 13.39 6.34 -23.32
N THR A 984 14.11 5.88 -24.34
CA THR A 984 15.43 6.38 -24.74
C THR A 984 15.43 6.73 -26.23
N ARG A 985 16.58 7.15 -26.75
CA ARG A 985 16.77 7.35 -28.20
C ARG A 985 16.72 6.02 -28.97
N ASN A 986 17.23 4.94 -28.37
CA ASN A 986 17.52 3.68 -29.07
C ASN A 986 16.56 2.54 -28.72
N LYS A 987 15.73 2.69 -27.69
CA LYS A 987 14.70 1.73 -27.30
C LYS A 987 13.60 2.41 -26.49
N ILE A 988 12.43 1.78 -26.39
CA ILE A 988 11.39 2.18 -25.44
C ILE A 988 10.96 0.94 -24.68
N ILE A 989 10.94 1.01 -23.35
CA ILE A 989 10.42 -0.06 -22.50
C ILE A 989 9.04 0.33 -21.99
N TYR A 990 8.11 -0.61 -22.04
CA TYR A 990 6.80 -0.55 -21.41
C TYR A 990 6.73 -1.63 -20.33
N THR A 991 6.42 -1.25 -19.10
CA THR A 991 6.03 -2.21 -18.07
C THR A 991 4.51 -2.24 -18.03
N VAL A 992 3.91 -3.43 -18.09
CA VAL A 992 2.45 -3.58 -18.13
C VAL A 992 1.99 -4.47 -17.00
N TYR A 993 1.13 -3.93 -16.13
CA TYR A 993 0.62 -4.59 -14.93
C TYR A 993 -0.87 -4.88 -15.09
N ASN A 994 -1.28 -6.12 -14.86
CA ASN A 994 -2.69 -6.50 -14.87
C ASN A 994 -3.23 -6.57 -13.43
N ARG A 995 -4.17 -5.69 -13.10
CA ARG A 995 -4.87 -5.68 -11.80
C ARG A 995 -6.13 -6.52 -11.77
N ASN A 996 -6.55 -7.07 -12.89
CA ASN A 996 -7.73 -7.92 -12.95
C ASN A 996 -7.44 -9.25 -12.24
N ALA A 997 -8.52 -9.90 -11.80
CA ALA A 997 -8.47 -11.20 -11.14
C ALA A 997 -8.06 -12.34 -12.08
N ASP A 998 -8.20 -12.13 -13.39
CA ASP A 998 -7.88 -13.10 -14.43
C ASP A 998 -6.84 -12.54 -15.41
N GLU A 999 -6.24 -13.43 -16.21
CA GLU A 999 -5.39 -13.04 -17.34
C GLU A 999 -6.16 -12.14 -18.32
N VAL A 1000 -5.49 -11.10 -18.80
CA VAL A 1000 -6.03 -10.23 -19.86
C VAL A 1000 -5.16 -10.38 -21.10
N SER A 1001 -5.80 -10.63 -22.25
CA SER A 1001 -5.13 -10.83 -23.54
C SER A 1001 -5.81 -10.07 -24.68
N GLY A 1002 -5.14 -9.99 -25.83
CA GLY A 1002 -5.58 -9.23 -27.02
C GLY A 1002 -4.79 -7.93 -27.20
N VAL A 1003 -5.35 -6.93 -27.90
CA VAL A 1003 -4.71 -5.62 -28.06
C VAL A 1003 -4.73 -4.88 -26.72
N LEU A 1004 -3.55 -4.61 -26.15
CA LEU A 1004 -3.41 -3.96 -24.84
C LEU A 1004 -2.79 -2.56 -24.91
N LEU A 1005 -1.91 -2.31 -25.89
CA LEU A 1005 -1.23 -1.02 -26.08
C LEU A 1005 -1.39 -0.51 -27.51
N LYS A 1006 -1.53 0.81 -27.64
CA LYS A 1006 -1.33 1.55 -28.89
C LYS A 1006 -0.12 2.44 -28.74
N VAL A 1007 0.84 2.28 -29.64
CA VAL A 1007 2.12 3.02 -29.57
C VAL A 1007 2.44 3.62 -30.93
N PRO A 1008 3.19 4.74 -31.00
CA PRO A 1008 3.62 5.30 -32.28
C PRO A 1008 4.43 4.29 -33.09
N HIS A 1009 4.07 4.13 -34.37
CA HIS A 1009 4.77 3.25 -35.30
C HIS A 1009 6.20 3.73 -35.58
N ARG A 1010 7.12 2.79 -35.76
CA ARG A 1010 8.51 3.07 -36.15
C ARG A 1010 9.01 2.06 -37.19
N ASP A 1011 9.44 2.57 -38.34
CA ASP A 1011 9.97 1.73 -39.43
C ASP A 1011 11.19 0.92 -39.00
N ASN A 1012 11.18 -0.38 -39.28
CA ASN A 1012 12.24 -1.32 -38.92
C ASN A 1012 12.45 -1.47 -37.40
N TRP A 1013 11.36 -1.39 -36.63
CA TRP A 1013 11.31 -1.77 -35.22
C TRP A 1013 10.37 -2.95 -35.03
N HIS A 1014 10.54 -3.65 -33.93
CA HIS A 1014 9.69 -4.76 -33.51
C HIS A 1014 9.53 -4.74 -31.98
N TYR A 1015 8.79 -5.70 -31.44
CA TYR A 1015 8.39 -5.72 -30.05
C TYR A 1015 8.71 -7.07 -29.41
N VAL A 1016 9.31 -7.07 -28.22
CA VAL A 1016 9.70 -8.28 -27.50
C VAL A 1016 9.24 -8.21 -26.04
N GLU A 1017 8.62 -9.27 -25.53
CA GLU A 1017 8.39 -9.43 -24.09
C GLU A 1017 9.68 -9.97 -23.46
N LEU A 1018 10.31 -9.20 -22.58
CA LEU A 1018 11.69 -9.42 -22.16
C LEU A 1018 11.85 -10.51 -21.09
N LEU A 1019 10.78 -10.93 -20.41
CA LEU A 1019 10.84 -11.96 -19.37
C LEU A 1019 10.71 -13.37 -19.96
N SER A 1020 9.88 -13.56 -20.99
CA SER A 1020 9.73 -14.80 -21.74
C SER A 1020 10.68 -14.85 -22.94
N GLY A 1021 11.02 -13.70 -23.50
CA GLY A 1021 11.79 -13.54 -24.75
C GLY A 1021 10.93 -13.61 -26.01
N ASP A 1022 9.60 -13.74 -25.88
CA ASP A 1022 8.71 -13.90 -27.03
C ASP A 1022 8.54 -12.61 -27.84
N GLU A 1023 8.40 -12.77 -29.15
CA GLU A 1023 8.06 -11.67 -30.04
C GLU A 1023 6.58 -11.29 -29.89
N VAL A 1024 6.32 -10.01 -29.64
CA VAL A 1024 4.97 -9.47 -29.43
C VAL A 1024 4.32 -9.21 -30.78
N ARG A 1025 3.12 -9.77 -30.97
CA ARG A 1025 2.33 -9.56 -32.19
C ARG A 1025 1.82 -8.13 -32.24
N PHE A 1026 1.84 -7.51 -33.43
CA PHE A 1026 1.27 -6.19 -33.61
C PHE A 1026 0.63 -6.01 -34.99
N GLU A 1027 -0.28 -5.05 -35.09
CA GLU A 1027 -0.90 -4.60 -36.33
C GLU A 1027 -0.67 -3.09 -36.48
N THR A 1028 -0.11 -2.65 -37.60
CA THR A 1028 0.06 -1.21 -37.89
C THR A 1028 -1.24 -0.64 -38.45
N ARG A 1029 -1.78 0.40 -37.80
CA ARG A 1029 -2.96 1.16 -38.25
C ARG A 1029 -2.64 2.65 -38.29
N GLY A 1030 -2.47 3.20 -39.49
CA GLY A 1030 -2.10 4.60 -39.66
C GLY A 1030 -0.70 4.86 -39.09
N ALA A 1031 -0.61 5.75 -38.09
CA ALA A 1031 0.65 6.12 -37.44
C ALA A 1031 0.93 5.35 -36.13
N GLU A 1032 0.14 4.32 -35.82
CA GLU A 1032 0.23 3.56 -34.57
C GLU A 1032 0.36 2.05 -34.82
N ASP A 1033 1.07 1.37 -33.93
CA ASP A 1033 1.08 -0.09 -33.81
C ASP A 1033 0.19 -0.53 -32.64
N LEU A 1034 -0.69 -1.50 -32.90
CA LEU A 1034 -1.59 -2.12 -31.92
C LEU A 1034 -0.93 -3.40 -31.41
N LEU A 1035 -0.42 -3.38 -30.18
CA LEU A 1035 0.34 -4.51 -29.60
C LEU A 1035 -0.60 -5.50 -28.93
N SER A 1036 -0.47 -6.78 -29.30
CA SER A 1036 -1.27 -7.88 -28.78
C SER A 1036 -0.45 -8.90 -28.01
N PHE A 1037 -0.75 -9.08 -26.74
CA PHE A 1037 -0.09 -10.02 -25.83
C PHE A 1037 -0.99 -10.35 -24.64
N ALA A 1038 -0.58 -11.29 -23.79
CA ALA A 1038 -1.28 -11.68 -22.58
C ALA A 1038 -0.52 -11.22 -21.34
N VAL A 1039 -1.25 -10.83 -20.29
CA VAL A 1039 -0.70 -10.46 -18.99
C VAL A 1039 -1.45 -11.23 -17.91
N PRO A 1040 -0.81 -12.17 -17.20
CA PRO A 1040 -1.47 -12.93 -16.14
C PRO A 1040 -2.01 -12.04 -15.02
N ALA A 1041 -2.99 -12.53 -14.28
CA ALA A 1041 -3.58 -11.82 -13.14
C ALA A 1041 -2.52 -11.41 -12.12
N ASN A 1042 -2.54 -10.15 -11.69
CA ASN A 1042 -1.58 -9.58 -10.74
C ASN A 1042 -0.11 -9.71 -11.16
N GLU A 1043 0.20 -9.90 -12.44
CA GLU A 1043 1.57 -9.97 -12.95
C GLU A 1043 1.99 -8.73 -13.75
N VAL A 1044 3.31 -8.56 -13.87
CA VAL A 1044 3.94 -7.52 -14.69
C VAL A 1044 4.72 -8.17 -15.81
N VAL A 1045 4.44 -7.74 -17.04
CA VAL A 1045 5.24 -8.07 -18.23
C VAL A 1045 6.04 -6.84 -18.69
N VAL A 1046 7.14 -7.07 -19.39
CA VAL A 1046 8.04 -6.00 -19.85
C VAL A 1046 8.15 -6.06 -21.38
N VAL A 1047 7.49 -5.15 -22.07
CA VAL A 1047 7.51 -5.08 -23.53
C VAL A 1047 8.54 -4.03 -23.99
N ALA A 1048 9.51 -4.46 -24.79
CA ALA A 1048 10.50 -3.59 -25.40
C ALA A 1048 10.14 -3.31 -26.86
N GLN A 1049 10.07 -2.03 -27.23
CA GLN A 1049 10.11 -1.58 -28.63
C GLN A 1049 11.59 -1.40 -29.00
N LEU A 1050 12.10 -2.26 -29.87
CA LEU A 1050 13.52 -2.34 -30.25
C LEU A 1050 13.72 -2.11 -31.75
N PRO A 1051 14.85 -1.54 -32.19
CA PRO A 1051 15.21 -1.53 -33.59
C PRO A 1051 15.54 -2.95 -34.05
N LYS A 1052 15.06 -3.35 -35.23
CA LYS A 1052 15.41 -4.64 -35.83
C LYS A 1052 16.85 -4.62 -36.35
N VAL A 1053 17.75 -5.32 -35.68
CA VAL A 1053 19.19 -5.42 -35.95
C VAL A 1053 19.60 -6.86 -36.24
N LEU A 1054 18.99 -7.83 -35.55
CA LEU A 1054 19.18 -9.26 -35.74
C LEU A 1054 18.23 -9.76 -36.83
N ASP A 1055 18.80 -10.47 -37.79
CA ASP A 1055 18.08 -11.37 -38.67
C ASP A 1055 18.51 -12.80 -38.33
N VAL A 1056 17.54 -13.62 -37.92
CA VAL A 1056 17.78 -14.99 -37.46
C VAL A 1056 16.83 -15.92 -38.19
N HIS A 1057 17.37 -16.94 -38.83
CA HIS A 1057 16.58 -17.99 -39.46
C HIS A 1057 17.19 -19.37 -39.20
N GLN A 1058 16.32 -20.35 -38.94
CA GLN A 1058 16.71 -21.75 -38.88
C GLN A 1058 16.83 -22.31 -40.30
N GLN A 1059 17.95 -22.94 -40.60
CA GLN A 1059 18.18 -23.68 -41.83
C GLN A 1059 18.68 -25.09 -41.46
N GLY A 1060 17.77 -26.07 -41.49
CA GLY A 1060 18.05 -27.42 -41.00
C GLY A 1060 18.44 -27.41 -39.51
N ASN A 1061 19.57 -28.02 -39.18
CA ASN A 1061 20.11 -28.11 -37.82
C ASN A 1061 20.96 -26.88 -37.41
N CYS A 1062 20.87 -25.76 -38.13
CA CYS A 1062 21.66 -24.55 -37.86
C CYS A 1062 20.78 -23.31 -37.73
N LEU A 1063 21.09 -22.45 -36.76
CA LEU A 1063 20.62 -21.06 -36.73
C LEU A 1063 21.66 -20.19 -37.44
N ARG A 1064 21.23 -19.44 -38.44
CA ARG A 1064 22.03 -18.40 -39.09
C ARG A 1064 21.62 -17.05 -38.54
N VAL A 1065 22.61 -16.30 -38.09
CA VAL A 1065 22.44 -14.96 -37.52
C VAL A 1065 23.19 -13.96 -38.38
N GLN A 1066 22.53 -12.85 -38.73
CA GLN A 1066 23.13 -11.72 -39.43
C GLN A 1066 22.73 -10.40 -38.78
N LEU A 1067 23.70 -9.50 -38.62
CA LEU A 1067 23.45 -8.11 -38.25
C LEU A 1067 23.04 -7.30 -39.49
N LEU A 1068 21.86 -6.71 -39.45
CA LEU A 1068 21.30 -5.84 -40.49
C LEU A 1068 21.95 -4.44 -40.50
N ARG A 1069 22.59 -4.06 -39.40
CA ARG A 1069 23.29 -2.77 -39.25
C ARG A 1069 24.49 -2.92 -38.31
N LYS A 1070 25.44 -1.98 -38.40
CA LYS A 1070 26.63 -1.96 -37.55
C LYS A 1070 26.26 -1.62 -36.11
N VAL A 1071 26.79 -2.39 -35.16
CA VAL A 1071 26.68 -2.16 -33.72
C VAL A 1071 28.07 -1.94 -33.14
N SER A 1072 28.19 -1.00 -32.19
CA SER A 1072 29.44 -0.76 -31.48
C SER A 1072 29.68 -1.89 -30.46
N GLN A 1073 30.87 -2.50 -30.47
CA GLN A 1073 31.24 -3.58 -29.55
C GLN A 1073 30.14 -4.66 -29.40
N PRO A 1074 29.73 -5.31 -30.51
CA PRO A 1074 28.60 -6.24 -30.49
C PRO A 1074 28.95 -7.47 -29.66
N ARG A 1075 28.08 -7.83 -28.73
CA ARG A 1075 28.16 -9.06 -27.94
C ARG A 1075 26.87 -9.84 -28.11
N LEU A 1076 26.93 -10.96 -28.82
CA LEU A 1076 25.78 -11.84 -29.05
C LEU A 1076 25.75 -12.96 -28.03
N VAL A 1077 24.65 -13.11 -27.30
CA VAL A 1077 24.46 -14.11 -26.26
C VAL A 1077 23.29 -15.01 -26.62
N LEU A 1078 23.49 -16.32 -26.54
CA LEU A 1078 22.46 -17.34 -26.74
C LEU A 1078 22.00 -17.90 -25.40
N LEU A 1079 20.69 -17.99 -25.22
CA LEU A 1079 20.03 -18.57 -24.04
C LEU A 1079 19.17 -19.75 -24.48
N THR A 1080 19.28 -20.88 -23.77
CA THR A 1080 18.42 -22.06 -23.97
C THR A 1080 17.38 -22.21 -22.85
N THR A 1081 17.50 -21.39 -21.79
CA THR A 1081 16.53 -21.25 -20.72
C THR A 1081 16.32 -19.78 -20.35
N GLN A 1082 15.25 -19.51 -19.59
CA GLN A 1082 15.02 -18.21 -18.94
C GLN A 1082 15.31 -18.30 -17.42
N GLU A 1083 16.14 -19.26 -17.01
CA GLU A 1083 16.51 -19.39 -15.60
C GLU A 1083 17.28 -18.16 -15.13
N PRO A 1084 17.09 -17.69 -13.89
CA PRO A 1084 17.66 -16.42 -13.45
C PRO A 1084 19.20 -16.37 -13.47
N ASP A 1085 19.85 -17.52 -13.29
CA ASP A 1085 21.31 -17.65 -13.24
C ASP A 1085 21.93 -18.09 -14.58
N ASP A 1086 21.12 -18.28 -15.63
CA ASP A 1086 21.63 -18.59 -16.98
C ASP A 1086 22.14 -17.31 -17.68
N LEU A 1087 23.45 -17.13 -17.65
CA LEU A 1087 24.14 -16.03 -18.34
C LEU A 1087 24.20 -16.19 -19.86
N GLY A 1088 23.82 -17.35 -20.37
CA GLY A 1088 23.90 -17.70 -21.78
C GLY A 1088 25.33 -17.93 -22.28
N GLN A 1089 25.40 -18.49 -23.49
CA GLN A 1089 26.64 -18.73 -24.20
C GLN A 1089 26.97 -17.53 -25.11
N LEU A 1090 28.22 -17.06 -25.06
CA LEU A 1090 28.70 -16.08 -26.02
C LEU A 1090 28.82 -16.70 -27.41
N VAL A 1091 28.21 -16.06 -28.41
CA VAL A 1091 28.27 -16.47 -29.81
C VAL A 1091 29.25 -15.56 -30.56
N PRO A 1092 30.34 -16.09 -31.14
CA PRO A 1092 31.30 -15.28 -31.87
C PRO A 1092 30.70 -14.78 -33.19
N LEU A 1093 30.73 -13.46 -33.39
CA LEU A 1093 30.33 -12.82 -34.64
C LEU A 1093 31.56 -12.61 -35.54
N ARG A 1094 31.51 -13.08 -36.79
CA ARG A 1094 32.50 -12.81 -37.83
C ARG A 1094 31.87 -11.95 -38.91
N ASN A 1095 32.35 -10.72 -39.10
CA ASN A 1095 31.78 -9.74 -40.04
C ASN A 1095 30.26 -9.57 -39.87
N GLY A 1096 29.77 -9.55 -38.63
CA GLY A 1096 28.35 -9.42 -38.31
C GLY A 1096 27.51 -10.66 -38.60
N LYS A 1097 28.13 -11.84 -38.80
CA LYS A 1097 27.43 -13.11 -39.02
C LYS A 1097 27.85 -14.17 -38.00
N ALA A 1098 26.94 -15.06 -37.65
CA ALA A 1098 27.22 -16.27 -36.88
C ALA A 1098 26.40 -17.45 -37.40
N GLN A 1099 26.93 -18.66 -37.18
CA GLN A 1099 26.23 -19.91 -37.43
C GLN A 1099 26.31 -20.75 -36.15
N ILE A 1100 25.17 -21.26 -35.70
CA ILE A 1100 25.03 -21.98 -34.45
C ILE A 1100 24.42 -23.34 -34.76
N GLU A 1101 25.12 -24.42 -34.42
CA GLU A 1101 24.60 -25.78 -34.61
C GLU A 1101 23.71 -26.17 -33.44
N LEU A 1102 22.44 -26.47 -33.72
CA LEU A 1102 21.45 -26.81 -32.70
C LEU A 1102 21.77 -28.11 -31.97
N SER A 1103 22.36 -29.08 -32.66
CA SER A 1103 22.81 -30.35 -32.06
C SER A 1103 23.92 -30.20 -31.02
N GLN A 1104 24.60 -29.05 -30.97
CA GLN A 1104 25.63 -28.77 -29.97
C GLN A 1104 25.07 -28.07 -28.74
N LEU A 1105 23.79 -27.66 -28.76
CA LEU A 1105 23.15 -26.97 -27.66
C LEU A 1105 22.46 -27.96 -26.73
N ASN A 1106 22.62 -27.76 -25.42
CA ASN A 1106 21.80 -28.44 -24.43
C ASN A 1106 20.43 -27.74 -24.36
N LEU A 1107 19.52 -28.14 -25.24
CA LEU A 1107 18.17 -27.61 -25.32
C LEU A 1107 17.33 -28.18 -24.18
N LYS A 1108 17.14 -27.38 -23.13
CA LYS A 1108 16.17 -27.66 -22.06
C LYS A 1108 14.75 -27.21 -22.44
N SER A 1109 14.63 -26.39 -23.48
CA SER A 1109 13.37 -25.92 -24.02
C SER A 1109 13.44 -25.89 -25.55
N HIS A 1110 12.29 -25.88 -26.21
CA HIS A 1110 12.18 -25.69 -27.66
C HIS A 1110 12.35 -24.22 -28.07
N LEU A 1111 12.79 -23.33 -27.18
CA LEU A 1111 12.96 -21.90 -27.44
C LEU A 1111 14.43 -21.51 -27.24
N VAL A 1112 15.04 -20.96 -28.30
CA VAL A 1112 16.37 -20.36 -28.25
C VAL A 1112 16.21 -18.84 -28.34
N VAL A 1113 16.75 -18.11 -27.36
CA VAL A 1113 16.72 -16.64 -27.34
C VAL A 1113 18.11 -16.08 -27.58
N LEU A 1114 18.25 -15.25 -28.60
CA LEU A 1114 19.47 -14.53 -28.96
C LEU A 1114 19.34 -13.07 -28.54
N LYS A 1115 20.23 -12.63 -27.65
CA LYS A 1115 20.30 -11.24 -27.19
C LYS A 1115 21.57 -10.58 -27.73
N LEU A 1116 21.42 -9.48 -28.45
CA LEU A 1116 22.52 -8.66 -28.95
C LEU A 1116 22.73 -7.46 -28.05
N PHE A 1117 23.95 -7.29 -27.53
CA PHE A 1117 24.32 -6.16 -26.68
C PHE A 1117 25.31 -5.23 -27.37
N SER A 1118 25.30 -3.95 -26.97
CA SER A 1118 26.35 -2.96 -27.20
C SER A 1118 26.93 -2.60 -25.83
N GLY A 1119 28.06 -3.21 -25.48
CA GLY A 1119 28.54 -3.20 -24.09
C GLY A 1119 27.61 -4.02 -23.18
N GLU A 1120 27.01 -3.37 -22.17
CA GLU A 1120 26.06 -3.98 -21.24
C GLU A 1120 24.58 -3.79 -21.63
N GLU A 1121 24.29 -2.90 -22.58
CA GLU A 1121 22.91 -2.58 -22.97
C GLU A 1121 22.42 -3.49 -24.09
N LEU A 1122 21.24 -4.08 -23.92
CA LEU A 1122 20.54 -4.85 -24.95
C LEU A 1122 20.22 -3.92 -26.12
N VAL A 1123 20.50 -4.33 -27.34
CA VAL A 1123 20.17 -3.57 -28.55
C VAL A 1123 18.99 -4.20 -29.25
N ASP A 1124 18.99 -5.53 -29.30
CA ASP A 1124 17.98 -6.32 -29.99
C ASP A 1124 17.91 -7.74 -29.37
N SER A 1125 16.76 -8.40 -29.50
CA SER A 1125 16.52 -9.76 -29.06
C SER A 1125 15.65 -10.50 -30.08
N ALA A 1126 16.02 -11.74 -30.41
CA ALA A 1126 15.24 -12.59 -31.30
C ALA A 1126 15.07 -13.97 -30.68
N ALA A 1127 13.85 -14.51 -30.72
CA ALA A 1127 13.56 -15.86 -30.25
C ALA A 1127 13.21 -16.78 -31.42
N VAL A 1128 13.75 -17.99 -31.41
CA VAL A 1128 13.49 -19.01 -32.44
C VAL A 1128 12.99 -20.26 -31.75
N LYS A 1129 11.82 -20.74 -32.19
CA LYS A 1129 11.34 -22.08 -31.82
C LYS A 1129 12.08 -23.11 -32.66
N VAL A 1130 12.78 -24.00 -31.99
CA VAL A 1130 13.63 -25.03 -32.61
C VAL A 1130 12.95 -26.40 -32.51
N PHE A 1131 12.90 -27.10 -33.64
CA PHE A 1131 12.23 -28.40 -33.80
C PHE A 1131 13.24 -29.53 -33.96
#